data_AF-A0A6S7CY13-F1
#
_entry.id   AF-A0A6S7CY13-F1
#
_cell.length_a   1.000
_cell.length_b   1.000
_cell.length_c   1.000
_cell.angle_alpha   90.00
_cell.angle_beta   90.00
_cell.angle_gamma   90.00
#
_symmetry.space_group_name_H-M   'P 1'
#
loop_
_entity.id
_entity.type
_entity.pdbx_description
1 polymer ?
#
loop_
_entity_poly.entity_id
_entity_poly.type
_entity_poly.pdbx_seq_one_letter_code
_entity_poly.pdbx_strand_id
1 'polypeptide(L)'
;MNAPLSQSSVPSVPASLVSFATLFGREICNLVITEIEIPLIQRDYAQGRNTQAVKRIREQFVVTLCDALMPEGDPVDLDFVFGDVEESGKFAPLDGQQRLTTLFLLQSYLAWRTGVDITQQPWSRFSYATRPGARDFCSFLANCRPEFGGRLSAWITDQPGYLATWRHDPTIQSMLTVLDTLDATFANAGFSDFHTAWENLTNTLNPAIRFHVLPVKANGLTDSLYIKMNSRGKSLTDFENFKAHFEALLRKAEDPKIADDFTKKVDTVWSDILWPYRDTGNLIDNEFLSYFRFITEVNAWRASIEFNSWTRDDDLAERVYGGQASRASESIDFLFHAFDTWKDLDIRTEFARYFRASATTANNGDGALLLFNPIDKEGVDLFGACCRHYGNSGWTLAHTLLFYGVLVHRREAESGQPNRLRLIRNLIEASKDEIRTGERNSMPRLLEEIVGIVRDGDLAKVVTFNQAQVRNEIAKADMLRAAPELKADLYKLEDHDLLRGGLTVFDLDTAHFSARAQAFILTFDKAAQGQSWKDVTAALLAKGDYSRKDLRGSNHTLADFGAPRNDEPWRELFRGKKGESIHPALPPLIAFLDDIVGKQLTPAAIRQSYLDATDTAKDWRYYFVKYEAMREGASGRYTLSPKGGYQACMLNKARLSSNYRDPYLLAIVAKSGLARNRIANGGWPNSFSGFETARRALVLVNSGLEIRSVAEGWEIAGVPSAAVHREAWDGICKSLGMDTSTAARLYAIPQTGGIDNEDRVEKGAQLLHHMAECNL
;
A
#
# COMPACT_ATOMS: atom_id res chain seq x y z
N MET A 1 -34.85 33.25 -68.92
CA MET A 1 -34.00 32.92 -70.08
C MET A 1 -32.56 32.89 -69.62
N ASN A 2 -31.98 31.69 -69.69
CA ASN A 2 -30.60 31.30 -70.01
C ASN A 2 -29.40 32.03 -69.39
N ALA A 3 -28.57 31.19 -68.76
CA ALA A 3 -27.21 31.37 -68.29
C ALA A 3 -26.20 31.82 -69.38
N PRO A 4 -24.94 32.06 -68.96
CA PRO A 4 -23.88 31.22 -69.49
C PRO A 4 -23.04 30.52 -68.40
N LEU A 5 -22.96 29.21 -68.56
CA LEU A 5 -21.92 28.23 -68.25
C LEU A 5 -20.71 28.69 -67.41
N SER A 6 -20.63 28.13 -66.19
CA SER A 6 -19.43 28.04 -65.37
C SER A 6 -18.42 27.08 -66.00
N GLN A 7 -17.21 27.56 -66.27
CA GLN A 7 -16.06 26.71 -66.49
C GLN A 7 -15.72 25.98 -65.19
N SER A 8 -15.60 24.66 -65.29
CA SER A 8 -15.12 23.76 -64.25
C SER A 8 -13.69 24.11 -63.85
N SER A 9 -13.50 24.68 -62.65
CA SER A 9 -12.19 24.71 -62.01
C SER A 9 -11.99 23.43 -61.22
N VAL A 10 -11.15 22.55 -61.75
CA VAL A 10 -10.52 21.45 -61.01
C VAL A 10 -9.87 22.03 -59.75
N PRO A 11 -10.06 21.44 -58.55
CA PRO A 11 -9.40 21.94 -57.35
C PRO A 11 -7.89 21.72 -57.49
N SER A 12 -7.13 22.82 -57.50
CA SER A 12 -5.68 22.82 -57.50
C SER A 12 -5.17 22.22 -56.19
N VAL A 13 -4.49 21.07 -56.28
CA VAL A 13 -3.73 20.48 -55.17
C VAL A 13 -2.73 21.53 -54.64
N PRO A 14 -2.70 21.84 -53.33
CA PRO A 14 -1.75 22.81 -52.79
C PRO A 14 -0.31 22.36 -53.08
N ALA A 15 0.55 23.32 -53.44
CA ALA A 15 1.92 23.11 -53.94
C ALA A 15 2.88 22.35 -52.99
N SER A 16 2.43 21.92 -51.81
CA SER A 16 3.18 21.10 -50.85
C SER A 16 2.71 19.64 -50.73
N LEU A 17 1.50 19.29 -51.20
CA LEU A 17 0.92 17.94 -51.04
C LEU A 17 1.49 16.97 -52.09
N VAL A 18 2.04 15.85 -51.63
CA VAL A 18 2.69 14.78 -52.42
C VAL A 18 2.22 13.39 -51.96
N SER A 19 2.50 12.38 -52.78
CA SER A 19 2.62 10.97 -52.39
C SER A 19 4.09 10.55 -52.40
N PHE A 20 4.41 9.38 -51.85
CA PHE A 20 5.79 8.88 -51.88
C PHE A 20 6.31 8.69 -53.31
N ALA A 21 5.45 8.24 -54.25
CA ALA A 21 5.82 8.08 -55.65
C ALA A 21 6.06 9.42 -56.36
N THR A 22 5.20 10.41 -56.12
CA THR A 22 5.28 11.75 -56.74
C THR A 22 6.28 12.69 -56.07
N LEU A 23 6.86 12.27 -54.94
CA LEU A 23 7.94 13.00 -54.28
C LEU A 23 9.20 13.04 -55.14
N PHE A 24 9.50 11.93 -55.84
CA PHE A 24 10.62 11.85 -56.77
C PHE A 24 10.27 12.62 -58.06
N GLY A 25 11.16 13.50 -58.52
CA GLY A 25 10.93 14.41 -59.63
C GLY A 25 10.24 15.72 -59.24
N ARG A 26 9.90 15.92 -57.97
CA ARG A 26 9.32 17.18 -57.49
C ARG A 26 10.39 18.25 -57.27
N GLU A 27 10.08 19.48 -57.67
CA GLU A 27 10.90 20.66 -57.43
C GLU A 27 10.58 21.26 -56.05
N ILE A 28 11.60 21.42 -55.21
CA ILE A 28 11.54 22.13 -53.93
C ILE A 28 12.71 23.10 -53.88
N CYS A 29 12.45 24.39 -53.67
CA CYS A 29 13.47 25.44 -53.61
C CYS A 29 14.42 25.44 -54.84
N ASN A 30 13.87 25.30 -56.05
CA ASN A 30 14.59 25.24 -57.33
C ASN A 30 15.51 24.00 -57.51
N LEU A 31 15.35 22.97 -56.68
CA LEU A 31 16.08 21.71 -56.78
C LEU A 31 15.09 20.55 -56.95
N VAL A 32 15.40 19.61 -57.85
CA VAL A 32 14.56 18.45 -58.13
C VAL A 32 15.01 17.27 -57.27
N ILE A 33 14.06 16.62 -56.58
CA ILE A 33 14.34 15.43 -55.77
C ILE A 33 14.59 14.23 -56.68
N THR A 34 15.80 13.68 -56.63
CA THR A 34 16.20 12.47 -57.37
C THR A 34 16.45 11.27 -56.48
N GLU A 35 16.66 11.48 -55.19
CA GLU A 35 16.98 10.47 -54.17
C GLU A 35 16.47 10.91 -52.79
N ILE A 36 16.13 9.97 -51.92
CA ILE A 36 15.86 10.21 -50.49
C ILE A 36 16.93 9.50 -49.67
N GLU A 37 17.57 10.20 -48.74
CA GLU A 37 18.50 9.58 -47.80
C GLU A 37 18.22 9.99 -46.35
N ILE A 38 17.97 9.01 -45.49
CA ILE A 38 17.78 9.26 -44.06
C ILE A 38 19.12 9.65 -43.41
N PRO A 39 19.26 10.86 -42.82
CA PRO A 39 20.54 11.40 -42.36
C PRO A 39 21.07 10.76 -41.06
N LEU A 40 22.38 10.90 -40.79
CA LEU A 40 23.10 10.28 -39.65
C LEU A 40 22.48 10.55 -38.28
N ILE A 41 22.01 11.77 -38.07
CA ILE A 41 21.57 12.25 -36.76
C ILE A 41 20.22 11.63 -36.33
N GLN A 42 19.68 10.74 -37.17
CA GLN A 42 18.40 10.09 -37.02
C GLN A 42 18.48 8.69 -36.40
N ARG A 43 17.40 8.32 -35.69
CA ARG A 43 17.29 7.08 -34.91
C ARG A 43 16.99 5.86 -35.79
N ASP A 44 17.09 4.68 -35.18
CA ASP A 44 16.68 3.42 -35.81
C ASP A 44 15.23 3.48 -36.28
N TYR A 45 14.88 2.69 -37.28
CA TYR A 45 13.47 2.42 -37.58
C TYR A 45 12.84 1.70 -36.38
N ALA A 46 11.90 2.36 -35.70
CA ALA A 46 11.35 1.95 -34.42
C ALA A 46 9.93 1.38 -34.52
N GLN A 47 9.22 1.61 -35.62
CA GLN A 47 7.85 1.13 -35.85
C GLN A 47 7.76 -0.41 -35.77
N GLY A 48 8.85 -1.12 -36.08
CA GLY A 48 8.91 -2.58 -36.05
C GLY A 48 9.43 -3.20 -34.75
N ARG A 49 9.61 -2.43 -33.66
CA ARG A 49 10.08 -3.00 -32.38
C ARG A 49 9.04 -3.98 -31.80
N ASN A 50 9.53 -5.02 -31.12
CA ASN A 50 8.71 -6.09 -30.54
C ASN A 50 8.21 -5.81 -29.11
N THR A 51 8.00 -4.54 -28.74
CA THR A 51 7.35 -4.20 -27.46
C THR A 51 5.83 -4.15 -27.63
N GLN A 52 5.07 -4.43 -26.57
CA GLN A 52 3.61 -4.50 -26.63
C GLN A 52 2.95 -3.17 -27.06
N ALA A 53 3.51 -2.04 -26.62
CA ALA A 53 3.04 -0.71 -27.03
C ALA A 53 3.29 -0.43 -28.52
N VAL A 54 4.50 -0.73 -29.02
CA VAL A 54 4.85 -0.50 -30.43
C VAL A 54 4.09 -1.43 -31.37
N LYS A 55 3.86 -2.69 -30.94
CA LYS A 55 3.05 -3.64 -31.71
C LYS A 55 1.68 -3.08 -32.05
N ARG A 56 0.96 -2.50 -31.07
CA ARG A 56 -0.35 -1.88 -31.27
C ARG A 56 -0.30 -0.70 -32.25
N ILE A 57 0.68 0.20 -32.08
CA ILE A 57 0.86 1.37 -32.96
C ILE A 57 1.16 0.93 -34.40
N ARG A 58 2.02 -0.08 -34.59
CA ARG A 58 2.35 -0.65 -35.90
C ARG A 58 1.13 -1.24 -36.57
N GLU A 59 0.41 -2.12 -35.87
CA GLU A 59 -0.78 -2.80 -36.41
C GLU A 59 -1.83 -1.78 -36.83
N GLN A 60 -2.13 -0.79 -35.97
CA GLN A 60 -3.09 0.27 -36.29
C GLN A 60 -2.64 1.10 -37.50
N PHE A 61 -1.37 1.52 -37.53
CA PHE A 61 -0.85 2.35 -38.62
C PHE A 61 -0.83 1.61 -39.96
N VAL A 62 -0.37 0.35 -39.98
CA VAL A 62 -0.35 -0.47 -41.20
C VAL A 62 -1.77 -0.72 -41.71
N VAL A 63 -2.71 -1.06 -40.83
CA VAL A 63 -4.13 -1.23 -41.20
C VAL A 63 -4.68 0.06 -41.83
N THR A 64 -4.47 1.22 -41.22
CA THR A 64 -4.92 2.51 -41.78
C THR A 64 -4.35 2.77 -43.18
N LEU A 65 -3.07 2.47 -43.43
CA LEU A 65 -2.49 2.62 -44.77
C LEU A 65 -3.07 1.63 -45.78
N CYS A 66 -3.26 0.37 -45.39
CA CYS A 66 -3.78 -0.66 -46.28
C CYS A 66 -5.25 -0.42 -46.62
N ASP A 67 -6.08 -0.05 -45.63
CA ASP A 67 -7.51 0.23 -45.83
C ASP A 67 -7.72 1.38 -46.83
N ALA A 68 -6.88 2.42 -46.78
CA ALA A 68 -6.91 3.54 -47.71
C ALA A 68 -6.65 3.14 -49.17
N LEU A 69 -5.96 2.01 -49.40
CA LEU A 69 -5.63 1.52 -50.73
C LEU A 69 -6.72 0.62 -51.34
N MET A 70 -7.70 0.19 -50.55
CA MET A 70 -8.77 -0.70 -51.00
C MET A 70 -9.84 0.06 -51.80
N PRO A 71 -10.71 -0.63 -52.59
CA PRO A 71 -11.66 0.02 -53.51
C PRO A 71 -12.63 1.06 -52.91
N GLU A 72 -12.90 0.98 -51.60
CA GLU A 72 -13.76 1.92 -50.84
C GLU A 72 -12.98 2.71 -49.76
N GLY A 73 -11.65 2.71 -49.85
CA GLY A 73 -10.78 3.37 -48.88
C GLY A 73 -10.81 4.88 -48.98
N ASP A 74 -10.92 5.56 -47.83
CA ASP A 74 -10.74 7.01 -47.75
C ASP A 74 -9.25 7.37 -47.83
N PRO A 75 -8.86 8.42 -48.59
CA PRO A 75 -7.47 8.87 -48.65
C PRO A 75 -6.94 9.28 -47.26
N VAL A 76 -5.73 8.83 -46.94
CA VAL A 76 -5.06 9.14 -45.68
C VAL A 76 -4.05 10.27 -45.87
N ASP A 77 -4.16 11.28 -45.03
CA ASP A 77 -3.17 12.34 -44.88
C ASP A 77 -2.21 12.00 -43.75
N LEU A 78 -0.91 11.94 -44.06
CA LEU A 78 0.17 11.67 -43.10
C LEU A 78 0.83 12.95 -42.56
N ASP A 79 0.11 14.07 -42.64
CA ASP A 79 0.49 15.40 -42.20
C ASP A 79 1.75 15.89 -42.92
N PHE A 80 2.85 16.07 -42.19
CA PHE A 80 4.03 16.78 -42.67
C PHE A 80 5.28 15.89 -42.71
N VAL A 81 6.09 16.09 -43.73
CA VAL A 81 7.47 15.61 -43.85
C VAL A 81 8.36 16.83 -44.02
N PHE A 82 9.27 17.02 -43.08
CA PHE A 82 10.20 18.15 -43.08
C PHE A 82 11.56 17.68 -43.58
N GLY A 83 12.19 18.44 -44.47
CA GLY A 83 13.51 18.10 -44.98
C GLY A 83 13.99 19.10 -46.01
N ASP A 84 15.29 19.10 -46.28
CA ASP A 84 15.89 19.95 -47.30
C ASP A 84 16.40 19.11 -48.47
N VAL A 85 16.46 19.72 -49.64
CA VAL A 85 17.09 19.14 -50.84
C VAL A 85 18.51 19.68 -50.94
N GLU A 86 19.49 18.79 -51.04
CA GLU A 86 20.88 19.13 -51.31
C GLU A 86 21.08 19.47 -52.79
N GLU A 87 22.14 20.20 -53.13
CA GLU A 87 22.47 20.56 -54.52
C GLU A 87 22.59 19.34 -55.45
N SER A 88 22.89 18.17 -54.91
CA SER A 88 22.94 16.89 -55.63
C SER A 88 21.56 16.30 -55.98
N GLY A 89 20.45 16.96 -55.63
CA GLY A 89 19.08 16.45 -55.81
C GLY A 89 18.62 15.49 -54.71
N LYS A 90 19.38 15.37 -53.63
CA LYS A 90 19.13 14.44 -52.53
C LYS A 90 18.27 15.06 -51.45
N PHE A 91 17.12 14.47 -51.15
CA PHE A 91 16.24 14.91 -50.08
C PHE A 91 16.63 14.25 -48.75
N ALA A 92 17.01 15.09 -47.78
CA ALA A 92 17.37 14.66 -46.44
C ALA A 92 16.23 15.00 -45.46
N PRO A 93 15.36 14.04 -45.09
CA PRO A 93 14.28 14.30 -44.15
C PRO A 93 14.84 14.54 -42.74
N LEU A 94 14.37 15.63 -42.14
CA LEU A 94 14.60 16.00 -40.75
C LEU A 94 13.51 15.43 -39.81
N ASP A 95 12.29 15.27 -40.32
CA ASP A 95 11.18 14.56 -39.68
C ASP A 95 10.32 13.81 -40.71
N GLY A 96 9.62 12.76 -40.27
CA GLY A 96 8.82 11.90 -41.15
C GLY A 96 9.53 10.66 -41.67
N GLN A 97 10.77 10.42 -41.26
CA GLN A 97 11.56 9.25 -41.68
C GLN A 97 10.92 7.89 -41.43
N GLN A 98 10.21 7.71 -40.30
CA GLN A 98 9.54 6.45 -39.98
C GLN A 98 8.38 6.21 -40.95
N ARG A 99 7.65 7.28 -41.30
CA ARG A 99 6.60 7.25 -42.33
C ARG A 99 7.20 6.91 -43.70
N LEU A 100 8.26 7.62 -44.12
CA LEU A 100 8.93 7.37 -45.40
C LEU A 100 9.50 5.94 -45.51
N THR A 101 10.11 5.43 -44.45
CA THR A 101 10.59 4.03 -44.40
C THR A 101 9.43 3.05 -44.54
N THR A 102 8.31 3.29 -43.85
CA THR A 102 7.11 2.44 -43.97
C THR A 102 6.53 2.47 -45.38
N LEU A 103 6.48 3.64 -46.02
CA LEU A 103 6.01 3.80 -47.39
C LEU A 103 6.92 3.11 -48.41
N PHE A 104 8.23 3.15 -48.22
CA PHE A 104 9.19 2.38 -49.01
C PHE A 104 8.93 0.86 -48.92
N LEU A 105 8.70 0.34 -47.69
CA LEU A 105 8.39 -1.08 -47.49
C LEU A 105 7.04 -1.48 -48.11
N LEU A 106 6.02 -0.62 -47.97
CA LEU A 106 4.70 -0.84 -48.58
C LEU A 106 4.78 -0.87 -50.10
N GLN A 107 5.51 0.07 -50.73
CA GLN A 107 5.73 0.08 -52.17
C GLN A 107 6.50 -1.15 -52.66
N SER A 108 7.55 -1.54 -51.93
CA SER A 108 8.30 -2.76 -52.23
C SER A 108 7.42 -4.00 -52.16
N TYR A 109 6.60 -4.12 -51.10
CA TYR A 109 5.69 -5.23 -50.90
C TYR A 109 4.64 -5.33 -52.02
N LEU A 110 3.95 -4.24 -52.36
CA LEU A 110 2.95 -4.27 -53.43
C LEU A 110 3.59 -4.51 -54.81
N ALA A 111 4.78 -3.96 -55.07
CA ALA A 111 5.51 -4.23 -56.31
C ALA A 111 5.84 -5.72 -56.46
N TRP A 112 6.24 -6.41 -55.38
CA TRP A 112 6.43 -7.86 -55.41
C TRP A 112 5.14 -8.61 -55.70
N ARG A 113 4.00 -8.18 -55.14
CA ARG A 113 2.69 -8.82 -55.35
C ARG A 113 2.11 -8.58 -56.74
N THR A 114 2.46 -7.48 -57.40
CA THR A 114 1.97 -7.12 -58.74
C THR A 114 2.96 -7.39 -59.87
N GLY A 115 4.17 -7.87 -59.56
CA GLY A 115 5.21 -8.18 -60.53
C GLY A 115 5.89 -6.95 -61.13
N VAL A 116 5.81 -5.80 -60.47
CA VAL A 116 6.48 -4.56 -60.90
C VAL A 116 7.97 -4.64 -60.61
N ASP A 117 8.79 -4.26 -61.60
CA ASP A 117 10.23 -4.17 -61.41
C ASP A 117 10.61 -2.90 -60.65
N ILE A 118 10.94 -3.08 -59.36
CA ILE A 118 11.37 -2.02 -58.45
C ILE A 118 12.60 -1.26 -58.98
N THR A 119 13.53 -1.95 -59.66
CA THR A 119 14.80 -1.33 -60.10
C THR A 119 14.61 -0.23 -61.14
N GLN A 120 13.46 -0.22 -61.83
CA GLN A 120 13.09 0.81 -62.81
C GLN A 120 12.32 1.99 -62.17
N GLN A 121 12.00 1.91 -60.89
CA GLN A 121 11.19 2.91 -60.23
C GLN A 121 12.05 4.00 -59.57
N PRO A 122 11.71 5.30 -59.72
CA PRO A 122 12.46 6.40 -59.09
C PRO A 122 12.59 6.25 -57.58
N TRP A 123 11.55 5.71 -56.92
CA TRP A 123 11.48 5.56 -55.48
C TRP A 123 12.39 4.46 -54.91
N SER A 124 13.01 3.64 -55.77
CA SER A 124 14.04 2.68 -55.37
C SER A 124 15.32 3.36 -54.85
N ARG A 125 15.51 4.65 -55.16
CA ARG A 125 16.58 5.51 -54.64
C ARG A 125 16.25 6.02 -53.24
N PHE A 126 15.88 5.12 -52.34
CA PHE A 126 15.67 5.38 -50.92
C PHE A 126 16.78 4.70 -50.12
N SER A 127 17.49 5.46 -49.28
CA SER A 127 18.74 5.01 -48.65
C SER A 127 18.95 5.58 -47.23
N TYR A 128 20.02 5.13 -46.56
CA TYR A 128 20.49 5.62 -45.26
C TYR A 128 21.94 6.13 -45.37
N ALA A 129 22.25 7.26 -44.72
CA ALA A 129 23.54 7.98 -44.87
C ALA A 129 24.76 7.33 -44.20
N THR A 130 24.58 6.72 -43.02
CA THR A 130 25.71 6.29 -42.18
C THR A 130 25.43 4.96 -41.48
N ARG A 131 24.46 4.20 -42.00
CA ARG A 131 24.14 2.85 -41.58
C ARG A 131 24.37 1.92 -42.76
N PRO A 132 25.60 1.44 -42.98
CA PRO A 132 25.93 0.58 -44.12
C PRO A 132 24.99 -0.62 -44.21
N GLY A 133 24.66 -1.24 -43.07
CA GLY A 133 23.69 -2.35 -43.00
C GLY A 133 22.32 -2.01 -43.58
N ALA A 134 21.66 -0.96 -43.07
CA ALA A 134 20.34 -0.54 -43.53
C ALA A 134 20.33 -0.05 -44.99
N ARG A 135 21.40 0.65 -45.43
CA ARG A 135 21.59 1.06 -46.82
C ARG A 135 21.63 -0.16 -47.75
N ASP A 136 22.55 -1.08 -47.46
CA ASP A 136 22.77 -2.27 -48.29
C ASP A 136 21.52 -3.16 -48.27
N PHE A 137 20.79 -3.19 -47.14
CA PHE A 137 19.53 -3.90 -47.02
C PHE A 137 18.41 -3.30 -47.88
N CYS A 138 18.26 -1.96 -47.93
CA CYS A 138 17.30 -1.31 -48.83
C CYS A 138 17.60 -1.63 -50.30
N SER A 139 18.88 -1.59 -50.70
CA SER A 139 19.30 -2.02 -52.05
C SER A 139 19.03 -3.50 -52.30
N PHE A 140 19.24 -4.36 -51.30
CA PHE A 140 18.91 -5.77 -51.37
C PHE A 140 17.40 -6.01 -51.56
N LEU A 141 16.54 -5.33 -50.79
CA LEU A 141 15.08 -5.43 -50.93
C LEU A 141 14.58 -5.05 -52.33
N ALA A 142 15.15 -4.00 -52.95
CA ALA A 142 14.80 -3.60 -54.32
C ALA A 142 15.08 -4.71 -55.36
N ASN A 143 16.04 -5.59 -55.08
CA ASN A 143 16.42 -6.71 -55.94
C ASN A 143 15.72 -8.03 -55.56
N CYS A 144 15.00 -8.08 -54.44
CA CYS A 144 14.27 -9.28 -54.02
C CYS A 144 13.08 -9.58 -54.94
N ARG A 145 12.76 -10.88 -55.06
CA ARG A 145 11.52 -11.40 -55.64
C ARG A 145 10.97 -12.50 -54.72
N PRO A 146 10.28 -12.12 -53.62
CA PRO A 146 9.81 -13.09 -52.63
C PRO A 146 8.80 -14.08 -53.20
N GLU A 147 8.90 -15.34 -52.74
CA GLU A 147 7.83 -16.31 -52.91
C GLU A 147 6.87 -16.21 -51.73
N PHE A 148 5.58 -16.02 -52.03
CA PHE A 148 4.54 -15.89 -51.01
C PHE A 148 3.97 -17.29 -50.71
N GLY A 149 3.98 -17.69 -49.43
CA GLY A 149 3.60 -19.05 -48.99
C GLY A 149 4.00 -19.40 -47.56
N GLY A 150 4.83 -18.57 -46.93
CA GLY A 150 5.18 -18.62 -45.52
C GLY A 150 5.49 -17.22 -45.00
N ARG A 151 6.10 -17.13 -43.80
CA ARG A 151 6.46 -15.84 -43.20
C ARG A 151 7.48 -15.10 -44.07
N LEU A 152 7.13 -13.90 -44.53
CA LEU A 152 7.94 -13.10 -45.46
C LEU A 152 9.36 -12.83 -44.92
N SER A 153 9.51 -12.49 -43.64
CA SER A 153 10.83 -12.31 -43.04
C SER A 153 11.68 -13.58 -43.02
N ALA A 154 11.07 -14.76 -42.90
CA ALA A 154 11.80 -16.03 -42.97
C ALA A 154 12.35 -16.27 -44.37
N TRP A 155 11.56 -15.99 -45.42
CA TRP A 155 12.03 -16.07 -46.80
C TRP A 155 13.17 -15.09 -47.07
N ILE A 156 13.01 -13.82 -46.67
CA ILE A 156 14.02 -12.76 -46.89
C ILE A 156 15.35 -13.10 -46.21
N THR A 157 15.31 -13.68 -45.01
CA THR A 157 16.51 -14.04 -44.24
C THR A 157 17.22 -15.30 -44.73
N ASP A 158 16.58 -16.10 -45.59
CA ASP A 158 17.11 -17.32 -46.18
C ASP A 158 17.75 -17.09 -47.57
N GLN A 159 17.81 -15.85 -48.04
CA GLN A 159 18.38 -15.54 -49.35
C GLN A 159 19.92 -15.46 -49.31
N PRO A 160 20.64 -15.91 -50.36
CA PRO A 160 22.12 -15.83 -50.41
C PRO A 160 22.69 -14.40 -50.27
N GLY A 161 21.91 -13.39 -50.64
CA GLY A 161 22.28 -11.97 -50.50
C GLY A 161 22.05 -11.38 -49.10
N TYR A 162 21.46 -12.14 -48.16
CA TYR A 162 21.21 -11.67 -46.80
C TYR A 162 22.47 -11.80 -45.93
N LEU A 163 23.04 -10.67 -45.50
CA LEU A 163 24.28 -10.67 -44.71
C LEU A 163 24.02 -11.08 -43.24
N ALA A 164 24.89 -11.91 -42.69
CA ALA A 164 24.76 -12.36 -41.29
C ALA A 164 24.77 -11.20 -40.27
N THR A 165 25.48 -10.11 -40.58
CA THR A 165 25.55 -8.90 -39.74
C THR A 165 24.20 -8.20 -39.60
N TRP A 166 23.27 -8.38 -40.54
CA TRP A 166 21.94 -7.77 -40.52
C TRP A 166 21.00 -8.33 -39.46
N ARG A 167 21.29 -9.52 -38.92
CA ARG A 167 20.50 -10.16 -37.86
C ARG A 167 20.46 -9.35 -36.56
N HIS A 168 21.44 -8.48 -36.37
CA HIS A 168 21.58 -7.67 -35.16
C HIS A 168 21.34 -6.18 -35.40
N ASP A 169 21.01 -5.78 -36.63
CA ASP A 169 20.70 -4.37 -36.93
C ASP A 169 19.24 -4.06 -36.55
N PRO A 170 19.00 -3.14 -35.59
CA PRO A 170 17.66 -2.84 -35.10
C PRO A 170 16.72 -2.25 -36.16
N THR A 171 17.26 -1.56 -37.17
CA THR A 171 16.47 -1.02 -38.28
C THR A 171 16.00 -2.14 -39.20
N ILE A 172 16.89 -3.07 -39.54
CA ILE A 172 16.56 -4.21 -40.39
C ILE A 172 15.54 -5.13 -39.71
N GLN A 173 15.72 -5.42 -38.42
CA GLN A 173 14.75 -6.22 -37.66
C GLN A 173 13.36 -5.57 -37.62
N SER A 174 13.31 -4.24 -37.48
CA SER A 174 12.05 -3.51 -37.55
C SER A 174 11.43 -3.54 -38.96
N MET A 175 12.23 -3.42 -40.03
CA MET A 175 11.73 -3.52 -41.41
C MET A 175 11.11 -4.89 -41.68
N LEU A 176 11.78 -5.97 -41.28
CA LEU A 176 11.27 -7.34 -41.41
C LEU A 176 9.95 -7.53 -40.66
N THR A 177 9.83 -6.98 -39.45
CA THR A 177 8.60 -7.05 -38.65
C THR A 177 7.43 -6.31 -39.30
N VAL A 178 7.70 -5.16 -39.92
CA VAL A 178 6.68 -4.37 -40.63
C VAL A 178 6.27 -5.06 -41.93
N LEU A 179 7.20 -5.67 -42.67
CA LEU A 179 6.89 -6.50 -43.84
C LEU A 179 6.01 -7.70 -43.48
N ASP A 180 6.28 -8.39 -42.37
CA ASP A 180 5.40 -9.46 -41.87
C ASP A 180 4.00 -8.93 -41.50
N THR A 181 3.94 -7.71 -40.94
CA THR A 181 2.65 -7.10 -40.58
C THR A 181 1.84 -6.75 -41.83
N LEU A 182 2.50 -6.20 -42.87
CA LEU A 182 1.89 -5.93 -44.16
C LEU A 182 1.35 -7.21 -44.82
N ASP A 183 2.14 -8.28 -44.82
CA ASP A 183 1.74 -9.57 -45.37
C ASP A 183 0.52 -10.16 -44.63
N ALA A 184 0.50 -10.06 -43.30
CA ALA A 184 -0.63 -10.47 -42.48
C ALA A 184 -1.90 -9.62 -42.72
N THR A 185 -1.76 -8.30 -42.87
CA THR A 185 -2.89 -7.40 -43.16
C THR A 185 -3.53 -7.71 -44.52
N PHE A 186 -2.72 -8.08 -45.52
CA PHE A 186 -3.18 -8.45 -46.86
C PHE A 186 -3.46 -9.97 -47.01
N ALA A 187 -3.54 -10.73 -45.92
CA ALA A 187 -3.68 -12.20 -45.99
C ALA A 187 -4.92 -12.68 -46.76
N ASN A 188 -6.00 -11.89 -46.76
CA ASN A 188 -7.26 -12.21 -47.45
C ASN A 188 -7.41 -11.52 -48.81
N ALA A 189 -6.43 -10.74 -49.26
CA ALA A 189 -6.50 -10.01 -50.51
C ALA A 189 -6.23 -10.91 -51.72
N GLY A 190 -7.04 -10.76 -52.76
CA GLY A 190 -6.91 -11.45 -54.04
C GLY A 190 -5.99 -10.71 -55.02
N PHE A 191 -5.72 -11.32 -56.17
CA PHE A 191 -4.89 -10.72 -57.22
C PHE A 191 -5.39 -9.34 -57.68
N SER A 192 -6.71 -9.18 -57.82
CA SER A 192 -7.35 -7.91 -58.18
C SER A 192 -7.13 -6.81 -57.13
N ASP A 193 -7.10 -7.18 -55.84
CA ASP A 193 -6.95 -6.22 -54.75
C ASP A 193 -5.53 -5.64 -54.73
N PHE A 194 -4.50 -6.44 -55.02
CA PHE A 194 -3.13 -5.93 -55.14
C PHE A 194 -2.96 -4.99 -56.32
N HIS A 195 -3.63 -5.26 -57.44
CA HIS A 195 -3.58 -4.37 -58.61
C HIS A 195 -4.26 -3.03 -58.30
N THR A 196 -5.46 -3.07 -57.70
CA THR A 196 -6.16 -1.85 -57.25
C THR A 196 -5.35 -1.08 -56.22
N ALA A 197 -4.78 -1.75 -55.21
CA ALA A 197 -3.94 -1.12 -54.20
C ALA A 197 -2.70 -0.46 -54.81
N TRP A 198 -2.08 -1.10 -55.81
CA TRP A 198 -0.96 -0.54 -56.55
C TRP A 198 -1.35 0.70 -57.38
N GLU A 199 -2.46 0.65 -58.10
CA GLU A 199 -3.02 1.79 -58.83
C GLU A 199 -3.31 2.96 -57.89
N ASN A 200 -3.97 2.72 -56.76
CA ASN A 200 -4.29 3.74 -55.76
C ASN A 200 -3.04 4.35 -55.09
N LEU A 201 -2.02 3.52 -54.82
CA LEU A 201 -0.76 3.97 -54.22
C LEU A 201 0.07 4.85 -55.17
N THR A 202 0.00 4.56 -56.47
CA THR A 202 0.80 5.24 -57.52
C THR A 202 0.02 6.31 -58.28
N ASN A 203 -1.27 6.51 -57.99
CA ASN A 203 -2.11 7.51 -58.62
C ASN A 203 -1.55 8.93 -58.37
N THR A 204 -1.16 9.62 -59.44
CA THR A 204 -0.56 10.96 -59.37
C THR A 204 -1.60 12.08 -59.26
N LEU A 205 -2.85 11.82 -59.62
CA LEU A 205 -3.93 12.80 -59.60
C LEU A 205 -4.71 12.78 -58.28
N ASN A 206 -4.98 11.59 -57.74
CA ASN A 206 -5.66 11.39 -56.47
C ASN A 206 -4.95 10.28 -55.66
N PRO A 207 -3.81 10.58 -55.03
CA PRO A 207 -3.08 9.59 -54.25
C PRO A 207 -3.86 9.21 -52.99
N ALA A 208 -4.04 7.90 -52.78
CA ALA A 208 -4.70 7.36 -51.59
C ALA A 208 -3.90 7.61 -50.29
N ILE A 209 -2.58 7.79 -50.40
CA ILE A 209 -1.71 8.14 -49.28
C ILE A 209 -0.93 9.41 -49.65
N ARG A 210 -1.13 10.47 -48.87
CA ARG A 210 -0.59 11.80 -49.16
C ARG A 210 -0.02 12.47 -47.92
N PHE A 211 0.89 13.42 -48.12
CA PHE A 211 1.50 14.23 -47.07
C PHE A 211 2.04 15.53 -47.65
N HIS A 212 2.28 16.52 -46.79
CA HIS A 212 2.88 17.79 -47.14
C HIS A 212 4.39 17.75 -46.94
N VAL A 213 5.16 18.17 -47.95
CA VAL A 213 6.61 18.37 -47.79
C VAL A 213 6.93 19.83 -47.56
N LEU A 214 7.70 20.10 -46.50
CA LEU A 214 8.06 21.45 -46.09
C LEU A 214 9.59 21.61 -45.99
N PRO A 215 10.22 22.49 -46.78
CA PRO A 215 11.64 22.82 -46.67
C PRO A 215 11.93 23.58 -45.37
N VAL A 216 13.00 23.23 -44.67
CA VAL A 216 13.30 23.79 -43.33
C VAL A 216 14.12 25.07 -43.46
N LYS A 217 15.15 25.08 -44.31
CA LYS A 217 15.99 26.27 -44.56
C LYS A 217 15.21 27.45 -45.13
N ALA A 218 14.26 27.19 -46.03
CA ALA A 218 13.44 28.23 -46.65
C ALA A 218 12.40 28.86 -45.69
N ASN A 219 12.06 28.17 -44.60
CA ASN A 219 11.05 28.61 -43.63
C ASN A 219 11.65 29.23 -42.34
N GLY A 220 12.97 29.46 -42.30
CA GLY A 220 13.63 30.18 -41.19
C GLY A 220 13.66 29.41 -39.85
N LEU A 221 13.51 28.08 -39.88
CA LEU A 221 13.43 27.23 -38.69
C LEU A 221 14.83 26.85 -38.18
N THR A 222 15.06 26.93 -36.86
CA THR A 222 16.39 26.77 -36.22
C THR A 222 16.66 25.36 -35.66
N ASP A 223 17.93 25.04 -35.41
CA ASP A 223 18.43 23.79 -34.80
C ASP A 223 17.76 23.40 -33.46
N SER A 224 17.09 24.35 -32.79
CA SER A 224 16.32 24.09 -31.56
C SER A 224 15.05 23.26 -31.80
N LEU A 225 14.39 23.44 -32.97
CA LEU A 225 13.24 22.64 -33.38
C LEU A 225 13.69 21.21 -33.71
N TYR A 226 14.87 21.08 -34.31
CA TYR A 226 15.50 19.82 -34.63
C TYR A 226 15.74 18.95 -33.37
N ILE A 227 16.17 19.54 -32.24
CA ILE A 227 16.30 18.82 -30.96
C ILE A 227 14.94 18.39 -30.39
N LYS A 228 13.91 19.26 -30.47
CA LYS A 228 12.55 18.97 -29.96
C LYS A 228 11.76 17.97 -30.81
N MET A 229 11.96 17.95 -32.13
CA MET A 229 11.30 16.98 -33.02
C MET A 229 11.95 15.60 -32.90
N ASN A 230 13.27 15.54 -32.75
CA ASN A 230 13.97 14.27 -32.54
C ASN A 230 13.79 13.71 -31.13
N SER A 231 13.44 14.50 -30.11
CA SER A 231 13.11 13.97 -28.78
C SER A 231 11.82 13.14 -28.78
N ARG A 232 10.85 13.42 -29.67
CA ARG A 232 9.53 12.76 -29.81
C ARG A 232 9.55 11.28 -30.24
N GLY A 233 10.68 10.76 -30.71
CA GLY A 233 10.85 9.32 -30.94
C GLY A 233 11.08 8.49 -29.66
N LYS A 234 10.99 9.10 -28.47
CA LYS A 234 10.86 8.40 -27.19
C LYS A 234 9.38 8.06 -27.00
N SER A 235 9.08 6.84 -26.57
CA SER A 235 7.72 6.50 -26.14
C SER A 235 7.26 7.54 -25.11
N LEU A 236 6.05 8.06 -25.26
CA LEU A 236 5.40 8.87 -24.23
C LEU A 236 5.48 8.10 -22.91
N THR A 237 5.80 8.80 -21.82
CA THR A 237 5.74 8.17 -20.50
C THR A 237 4.29 7.80 -20.21
N ASP A 238 4.06 6.87 -19.29
CA ASP A 238 2.71 6.48 -18.91
C ASP A 238 1.92 7.70 -18.39
N PHE A 239 2.60 8.65 -17.73
CA PHE A 239 2.03 9.92 -17.31
C PHE A 239 1.61 10.80 -18.50
N GLU A 240 2.43 10.96 -19.54
CA GLU A 240 2.06 11.77 -20.71
C GLU A 240 0.89 11.15 -21.50
N ASN A 241 0.83 9.82 -21.60
CA ASN A 241 -0.32 9.13 -22.17
C ASN A 241 -1.59 9.36 -21.33
N PHE A 242 -1.48 9.19 -20.01
CA PHE A 242 -2.57 9.43 -19.08
C PHE A 242 -3.07 10.88 -19.15
N LYS A 243 -2.16 11.87 -19.15
CA LYS A 243 -2.49 13.29 -19.24
C LYS A 243 -3.30 13.61 -20.49
N ALA A 244 -2.86 13.11 -21.66
CA ALA A 244 -3.56 13.30 -22.92
C ALA A 244 -4.97 12.65 -22.91
N HIS A 245 -5.08 11.43 -22.37
CA HIS A 245 -6.37 10.76 -22.21
C HIS A 245 -7.30 11.52 -21.26
N PHE A 246 -6.78 11.99 -20.13
CA PHE A 246 -7.57 12.70 -19.14
C PHE A 246 -8.01 14.09 -19.63
N GLU A 247 -7.16 14.81 -20.36
CA GLU A 247 -7.57 16.04 -21.04
C GLU A 247 -8.74 15.78 -22.01
N ALA A 248 -8.61 14.76 -22.86
CA ALA A 248 -9.67 14.38 -23.79
C ALA A 248 -10.96 13.97 -23.08
N LEU A 249 -10.85 13.32 -21.91
CA LEU A 249 -11.99 12.97 -21.06
C LEU A 249 -12.68 14.23 -20.52
N LEU A 250 -11.93 15.18 -19.94
CA LEU A 250 -12.48 16.44 -19.40
C LEU A 250 -13.16 17.27 -20.49
N ARG A 251 -12.60 17.34 -21.70
CA ARG A 251 -13.21 18.03 -22.85
C ARG A 251 -14.57 17.46 -23.24
N LYS A 252 -14.81 16.17 -22.98
CA LYS A 252 -16.10 15.49 -23.23
C LYS A 252 -17.06 15.59 -22.05
N ALA A 253 -16.56 15.81 -20.83
CA ALA A 253 -17.34 15.71 -19.61
C ALA A 253 -18.01 17.01 -19.18
N GLU A 254 -17.38 18.17 -19.37
CA GLU A 254 -17.85 19.49 -18.88
C GLU A 254 -17.45 20.67 -19.80
N ASP A 255 -17.50 21.91 -19.28
CA ASP A 255 -17.02 23.14 -19.92
C ASP A 255 -15.58 22.93 -20.43
N PRO A 256 -15.31 23.12 -21.74
CA PRO A 256 -13.96 23.01 -22.32
C PRO A 256 -12.88 23.78 -21.56
N LYS A 257 -13.24 24.86 -20.84
CA LYS A 257 -12.32 25.64 -20.00
C LYS A 257 -11.70 24.82 -18.87
N ILE A 258 -12.37 23.81 -18.34
CA ILE A 258 -11.85 22.96 -17.26
C ILE A 258 -10.68 22.11 -17.76
N ALA A 259 -10.79 21.57 -18.97
CA ALA A 259 -9.70 20.85 -19.61
C ALA A 259 -8.49 21.76 -19.89
N ASP A 260 -8.75 23.01 -20.31
CA ASP A 260 -7.68 24.00 -20.52
C ASP A 260 -7.01 24.41 -19.18
N ASP A 261 -7.78 24.59 -18.10
CA ASP A 261 -7.24 24.88 -16.76
C ASP A 261 -6.44 23.70 -16.20
N PHE A 262 -6.94 22.46 -16.34
CA PHE A 262 -6.20 21.25 -15.98
C PHE A 262 -4.85 21.18 -16.69
N THR A 263 -4.84 21.32 -18.03
CA THR A 263 -3.62 21.23 -18.85
C THR A 263 -2.59 22.26 -18.40
N LYS A 264 -3.05 23.50 -18.16
CA LYS A 264 -2.19 24.57 -17.66
C LYS A 264 -1.66 24.29 -16.26
N LYS A 265 -2.51 23.84 -15.33
CA LYS A 265 -2.13 23.62 -13.93
C LYS A 265 -1.19 22.44 -13.76
N VAL A 266 -1.43 21.33 -14.47
CA VAL A 266 -0.53 20.18 -14.51
C VAL A 266 0.88 20.60 -14.87
N ASP A 267 1.05 21.41 -15.93
CA ASP A 267 2.36 21.83 -16.43
C ASP A 267 3.01 22.97 -15.64
N THR A 268 2.29 23.56 -14.68
CA THR A 268 2.78 24.71 -13.91
C THR A 268 2.61 24.45 -12.41
N VAL A 269 1.50 24.92 -11.84
CA VAL A 269 1.23 24.94 -10.40
C VAL A 269 1.38 23.56 -9.75
N TRP A 270 0.81 22.51 -10.35
CA TRP A 270 0.85 21.18 -9.76
C TRP A 270 2.22 20.52 -9.92
N SER A 271 2.92 20.81 -11.02
CA SER A 271 4.33 20.42 -11.17
C SER A 271 5.21 21.07 -10.11
N ASP A 272 5.04 22.36 -9.83
CA ASP A 272 5.78 23.08 -8.78
C ASP A 272 5.51 22.51 -7.38
N ILE A 273 4.25 22.15 -7.09
CA ILE A 273 3.83 21.50 -5.83
C ILE A 273 4.52 20.14 -5.64
N LEU A 274 4.62 19.34 -6.70
CA LEU A 274 5.17 17.99 -6.67
C LEU A 274 6.70 17.96 -6.78
N TRP A 275 7.33 19.01 -7.32
CA TRP A 275 8.77 19.06 -7.58
C TRP A 275 9.66 18.74 -6.37
N PRO A 276 9.33 19.14 -5.12
CA PRO A 276 10.08 18.73 -3.94
C PRO A 276 10.08 17.21 -3.69
N TYR A 277 9.10 16.49 -4.21
CA TYR A 277 8.89 15.06 -4.01
C TYR A 277 9.43 14.18 -5.12
N ARG A 278 9.87 14.79 -6.24
CA ARG A 278 10.40 14.12 -7.44
C ARG A 278 11.36 12.97 -7.15
N ASP A 279 11.39 12.02 -8.06
CA ASP A 279 12.24 10.85 -7.97
C ASP A 279 13.73 11.16 -8.20
N THR A 280 14.57 10.13 -8.14
CA THR A 280 16.01 10.25 -8.38
C THR A 280 16.36 10.67 -9.82
N GLY A 281 15.44 10.49 -10.77
CA GLY A 281 15.54 10.95 -12.14
C GLY A 281 15.12 12.41 -12.34
N ASN A 282 14.70 13.11 -11.27
CA ASN A 282 14.06 14.42 -11.31
C ASN A 282 12.76 14.43 -12.13
N LEU A 283 12.00 13.34 -12.09
CA LEU A 283 10.65 13.23 -12.64
C LEU A 283 9.62 13.22 -11.51
N ILE A 284 8.40 13.67 -11.82
CA ILE A 284 7.27 13.69 -10.87
C ILE A 284 6.12 12.78 -11.31
N ASP A 285 6.31 12.04 -12.41
CA ASP A 285 5.28 11.23 -13.08
C ASP A 285 4.60 10.26 -12.11
N ASN A 286 5.40 9.53 -11.31
CA ASN A 286 4.89 8.55 -10.36
C ASN A 286 4.19 9.24 -9.18
N GLU A 287 4.79 10.30 -8.64
CA GLU A 287 4.22 11.08 -7.54
C GLU A 287 2.86 11.66 -7.93
N PHE A 288 2.75 12.20 -9.15
CA PHE A 288 1.49 12.67 -9.72
C PHE A 288 0.47 11.54 -9.81
N LEU A 289 0.82 10.44 -10.46
CA LEU A 289 -0.10 9.32 -10.70
C LEU A 289 -0.57 8.69 -9.38
N SER A 290 0.31 8.53 -8.39
CA SER A 290 -0.04 8.03 -7.06
C SER A 290 -1.03 8.95 -6.35
N TYR A 291 -0.79 10.26 -6.36
CA TYR A 291 -1.71 11.20 -5.71
C TYR A 291 -3.04 11.33 -6.47
N PHE A 292 -2.99 11.37 -7.80
CA PHE A 292 -4.18 11.34 -8.67
C PHE A 292 -5.02 10.08 -8.41
N ARG A 293 -4.37 8.92 -8.33
CA ARG A 293 -5.04 7.65 -8.07
C ARG A 293 -5.71 7.65 -6.70
N PHE A 294 -5.05 8.18 -5.66
CA PHE A 294 -5.65 8.38 -4.35
C PHE A 294 -6.93 9.21 -4.40
N ILE A 295 -6.90 10.36 -5.06
CA ILE A 295 -8.06 11.24 -5.19
C ILE A 295 -9.18 10.54 -5.98
N THR A 296 -8.83 9.84 -7.05
CA THR A 296 -9.77 9.14 -7.91
C THR A 296 -10.48 8.02 -7.17
N GLU A 297 -9.76 7.21 -6.37
CA GLU A 297 -10.37 6.17 -5.54
C GLU A 297 -11.28 6.75 -4.45
N VAL A 298 -10.87 7.87 -3.82
CA VAL A 298 -11.72 8.61 -2.88
C VAL A 298 -13.01 9.07 -3.55
N ASN A 299 -12.93 9.67 -4.74
CA ASN A 299 -14.10 10.11 -5.48
C ASN A 299 -14.96 8.93 -5.94
N ALA A 300 -14.36 7.82 -6.36
CA ALA A 300 -15.06 6.58 -6.70
C ALA A 300 -15.85 6.05 -5.50
N TRP A 301 -15.25 5.97 -4.30
CA TRP A 301 -15.98 5.59 -3.09
C TRP A 301 -17.11 6.57 -2.75
N ARG A 302 -16.88 7.89 -2.85
CA ARG A 302 -17.93 8.90 -2.63
C ARG A 302 -19.08 8.76 -3.63
N ALA A 303 -18.81 8.34 -4.85
CA ALA A 303 -19.81 8.08 -5.88
C ALA A 303 -20.37 6.64 -5.85
N SER A 304 -19.97 5.81 -4.89
CA SER A 304 -20.31 4.38 -4.82
C SER A 304 -19.97 3.60 -6.10
N ILE A 305 -18.89 3.98 -6.79
CA ILE A 305 -18.34 3.30 -7.96
C ILE A 305 -17.47 2.13 -7.50
N GLU A 306 -17.73 0.94 -8.04
CA GLU A 306 -16.93 -0.25 -7.76
C GLU A 306 -15.65 -0.30 -8.60
N PHE A 307 -14.55 -0.67 -7.94
CA PHE A 307 -13.25 -0.88 -8.55
C PHE A 307 -12.41 -1.86 -7.71
N ASN A 308 -11.30 -2.30 -8.27
CA ASN A 308 -10.33 -3.17 -7.61
C ASN A 308 -8.90 -2.77 -7.97
N SER A 309 -7.91 -3.46 -7.38
CA SER A 309 -6.48 -3.18 -7.60
C SER A 309 -6.01 -3.34 -9.05
N TRP A 310 -6.78 -4.02 -9.90
CA TRP A 310 -6.47 -4.25 -11.32
C TRP A 310 -7.15 -3.24 -12.25
N THR A 311 -8.01 -2.39 -11.70
CA THR A 311 -8.70 -1.36 -12.49
C THR A 311 -7.68 -0.31 -12.91
N ARG A 312 -7.49 -0.12 -14.21
CA ARG A 312 -6.55 0.86 -14.76
C ARG A 312 -6.98 2.28 -14.43
N ASP A 313 -6.01 3.19 -14.39
CA ASP A 313 -6.25 4.59 -14.04
C ASP A 313 -7.18 5.28 -15.04
N ASP A 314 -6.96 5.06 -16.34
CA ASP A 314 -7.84 5.58 -17.41
C ASP A 314 -9.30 5.10 -17.24
N ASP A 315 -9.48 3.80 -16.99
CA ASP A 315 -10.81 3.18 -16.87
C ASP A 315 -11.56 3.70 -15.63
N LEU A 316 -10.85 3.88 -14.51
CA LEU A 316 -11.43 4.44 -13.29
C LEU A 316 -11.72 5.93 -13.46
N ALA A 317 -10.81 6.67 -14.11
CA ALA A 317 -11.00 8.09 -14.38
C ALA A 317 -12.23 8.33 -15.26
N GLU A 318 -12.45 7.51 -16.30
CA GLU A 318 -13.66 7.60 -17.14
C GLU A 318 -14.95 7.42 -16.32
N ARG A 319 -14.96 6.47 -15.38
CA ARG A 319 -16.13 6.21 -14.51
C ARG A 319 -16.39 7.33 -13.51
N VAL A 320 -15.34 8.00 -13.03
CA VAL A 320 -15.43 9.02 -11.97
C VAL A 320 -15.67 10.42 -12.55
N TYR A 321 -14.96 10.76 -13.63
CA TYR A 321 -14.90 12.11 -14.18
C TYR A 321 -15.57 12.25 -15.55
N GLY A 322 -15.97 11.16 -16.20
CA GLY A 322 -16.62 11.20 -17.51
C GLY A 322 -18.00 11.87 -17.47
N GLY A 323 -18.45 12.41 -18.61
CA GLY A 323 -19.70 13.21 -18.69
C GLY A 323 -21.00 12.45 -18.38
N GLN A 324 -20.96 11.12 -18.28
CA GLN A 324 -22.10 10.29 -17.85
C GLN A 324 -22.03 9.91 -16.36
N ALA A 325 -20.97 10.30 -15.64
CA ALA A 325 -20.82 9.99 -14.23
C ALA A 325 -21.68 10.93 -13.37
N SER A 326 -22.42 10.36 -12.42
CA SER A 326 -23.42 11.09 -11.61
C SER A 326 -22.85 12.21 -10.74
N ARG A 327 -21.57 12.13 -10.36
CA ARG A 327 -20.86 13.11 -9.53
C ARG A 327 -19.62 13.67 -10.22
N ALA A 328 -19.60 13.73 -11.55
CA ALA A 328 -18.43 14.19 -12.31
C ALA A 328 -17.97 15.58 -11.86
N SER A 329 -18.88 16.56 -11.85
CA SER A 329 -18.58 17.94 -11.47
C SER A 329 -17.98 18.07 -10.07
N GLU A 330 -18.63 17.45 -9.07
CA GLU A 330 -18.12 17.44 -7.68
C GLU A 330 -16.77 16.72 -7.54
N SER A 331 -16.52 15.71 -8.37
CA SER A 331 -15.27 14.94 -8.35
C SER A 331 -14.13 15.74 -8.98
N ILE A 332 -14.40 16.44 -10.08
CA ILE A 332 -13.46 17.36 -10.74
C ILE A 332 -13.12 18.51 -9.80
N ASP A 333 -14.12 19.17 -9.22
CA ASP A 333 -13.91 20.25 -8.26
C ASP A 333 -13.07 19.77 -7.04
N PHE A 334 -13.36 18.59 -6.50
CA PHE A 334 -12.55 18.04 -5.42
C PHE A 334 -11.12 17.70 -5.84
N LEU A 335 -10.90 17.22 -7.07
CA LEU A 335 -9.57 16.97 -7.63
C LEU A 335 -8.74 18.25 -7.67
N PHE A 336 -9.31 19.33 -8.21
CA PHE A 336 -8.64 20.62 -8.26
C PHE A 336 -8.35 21.17 -6.87
N HIS A 337 -9.32 21.12 -5.95
CA HIS A 337 -9.11 21.51 -4.56
C HIS A 337 -7.97 20.72 -3.90
N ALA A 338 -7.93 19.40 -4.09
CA ALA A 338 -6.93 18.53 -3.49
C ALA A 338 -5.50 18.91 -3.90
N PHE A 339 -5.28 19.34 -5.14
CA PHE A 339 -3.98 19.88 -5.56
C PHE A 339 -3.79 21.35 -5.14
N ASP A 340 -4.74 22.22 -5.48
CA ASP A 340 -4.59 23.68 -5.34
C ASP A 340 -4.44 24.13 -3.88
N THR A 341 -4.95 23.35 -2.91
CA THR A 341 -4.84 23.67 -1.48
C THR A 341 -3.39 23.71 -0.98
N TRP A 342 -2.43 23.15 -1.73
CA TRP A 342 -1.01 23.12 -1.39
C TRP A 342 -0.17 24.19 -2.09
N LYS A 343 -0.80 25.00 -2.95
CA LYS A 343 -0.11 26.03 -3.71
C LYS A 343 0.58 27.05 -2.78
N ASP A 344 1.83 27.40 -3.13
CA ASP A 344 2.66 28.39 -2.43
C ASP A 344 2.96 28.06 -0.95
N LEU A 345 2.87 26.77 -0.56
CA LEU A 345 3.13 26.29 0.80
C LEU A 345 4.33 25.36 0.88
N ASP A 346 5.06 25.42 2.00
CA ASP A 346 5.86 24.29 2.45
C ASP A 346 4.93 23.26 3.11
N ILE A 347 4.55 22.25 2.34
CA ILE A 347 3.60 21.20 2.73
C ILE A 347 4.06 20.47 4.00
N ARG A 348 5.36 20.17 4.12
CA ARG A 348 5.89 19.48 5.30
C ARG A 348 5.73 20.35 6.55
N THR A 349 6.07 21.63 6.44
CA THR A 349 5.87 22.59 7.53
C THR A 349 4.39 22.74 7.88
N GLU A 350 3.50 22.76 6.89
CA GLU A 350 2.06 22.84 7.12
C GLU A 350 1.53 21.59 7.85
N PHE A 351 1.93 20.37 7.45
CA PHE A 351 1.60 19.15 8.19
C PHE A 351 2.14 19.16 9.63
N ALA A 352 3.33 19.73 9.85
CA ALA A 352 3.91 19.85 11.19
C ALA A 352 3.14 20.82 12.12
N ARG A 353 2.25 21.67 11.57
CA ARG A 353 1.31 22.48 12.37
C ARG A 353 0.13 21.65 12.86
N TYR A 354 -0.33 20.69 12.04
CA TYR A 354 -1.43 19.80 12.42
C TYR A 354 -0.96 18.64 13.28
N PHE A 355 0.20 18.07 12.97
CA PHE A 355 0.64 16.80 13.54
C PHE A 355 2.08 16.81 14.05
N ARG A 356 2.35 15.91 14.99
CA ARG A 356 3.70 15.56 15.47
C ARG A 356 3.91 14.04 15.39
N ALA A 357 5.13 13.61 15.10
CA ALA A 357 5.47 12.19 14.96
C ALA A 357 5.83 11.50 16.30
N SER A 358 6.15 12.27 17.33
CA SER A 358 6.49 11.74 18.65
C SER A 358 5.95 12.64 19.77
N ALA A 359 5.66 12.03 20.92
CA ALA A 359 5.31 12.74 22.13
C ALA A 359 6.46 13.64 22.66
N THR A 360 7.72 13.31 22.28
CA THR A 360 8.95 13.97 22.77
C THR A 360 9.52 15.04 21.83
N THR A 361 9.05 15.12 20.58
CA THR A 361 9.49 16.18 19.66
C THR A 361 9.00 17.53 20.17
N ALA A 362 9.92 18.36 20.65
CA ALA A 362 9.69 19.75 21.00
C ALA A 362 9.38 20.55 19.72
N ASN A 363 8.11 20.92 19.52
CA ASN A 363 7.73 21.97 18.58
C ASN A 363 7.22 23.17 19.37
N ASN A 364 7.45 24.37 18.81
CA ASN A 364 7.09 25.68 19.36
C ASN A 364 5.57 25.97 19.34
N GLY A 365 4.74 25.04 19.82
CA GLY A 365 3.30 25.24 19.97
C GLY A 365 2.61 24.03 20.60
N ASP A 366 1.88 24.27 21.69
CA ASP A 366 1.16 23.30 22.54
C ASP A 366 -0.10 22.68 21.85
N GLY A 367 -0.10 22.58 20.51
CA GLY A 367 -1.32 22.35 19.71
C GLY A 367 -1.27 21.24 18.65
N ALA A 368 -0.10 20.70 18.29
CA ALA A 368 -0.01 19.68 17.23
C ALA A 368 -0.44 18.28 17.73
N LEU A 369 -1.28 17.61 16.93
CA LEU A 369 -1.86 16.30 17.23
C LEU A 369 -0.83 15.17 17.04
N LEU A 370 -0.70 14.26 18.01
CA LEU A 370 0.14 13.09 17.81
C LEU A 370 -0.42 12.16 16.72
N LEU A 371 0.41 11.84 15.73
CA LEU A 371 0.14 10.82 14.72
C LEU A 371 0.75 9.49 15.18
N PHE A 372 -0.07 8.47 15.42
CA PHE A 372 0.42 7.19 15.98
C PHE A 372 1.06 6.25 14.97
N ASN A 373 0.72 6.41 13.69
CA ASN A 373 1.24 5.58 12.61
C ASN A 373 1.88 6.51 11.56
N PRO A 374 2.95 7.27 11.91
CA PRO A 374 3.68 8.03 10.91
C PRO A 374 4.39 7.07 9.95
N ILE A 375 4.55 7.47 8.70
CA ILE A 375 5.32 6.68 7.72
C ILE A 375 6.80 7.05 7.88
N ASP A 376 7.67 6.06 8.07
CA ASP A 376 9.04 6.22 8.58
C ASP A 376 9.83 7.42 8.01
N LYS A 377 9.90 7.55 6.67
CA LYS A 377 10.71 8.59 6.01
C LYS A 377 9.99 9.93 5.95
N GLU A 378 8.69 9.92 5.71
CA GLU A 378 7.91 11.13 5.47
C GLU A 378 7.43 11.77 6.79
N GLY A 379 7.31 10.98 7.86
CA GLY A 379 6.90 11.41 9.19
C GLY A 379 5.43 11.82 9.20
N VAL A 380 5.18 13.12 9.42
CA VAL A 380 3.83 13.72 9.47
C VAL A 380 3.32 14.19 8.11
N ASP A 381 4.19 14.23 7.10
CA ASP A 381 3.89 14.69 5.75
C ASP A 381 3.07 13.64 4.97
N LEU A 382 1.76 13.65 5.18
CA LEU A 382 0.86 12.67 4.55
C LEU A 382 0.74 12.86 3.04
N PHE A 383 0.99 14.08 2.51
CA PHE A 383 1.00 14.33 1.07
C PHE A 383 2.21 13.65 0.42
N GLY A 384 3.42 13.89 0.94
CA GLY A 384 4.62 13.23 0.46
C GLY A 384 4.55 11.72 0.62
N ALA A 385 3.95 11.25 1.73
CA ALA A 385 3.75 9.84 1.95
C ALA A 385 2.74 9.22 0.97
N CYS A 386 1.69 9.93 0.60
CA CYS A 386 0.75 9.50 -0.44
C CYS A 386 1.45 9.38 -1.80
N CYS A 387 2.21 10.40 -2.19
CA CYS A 387 2.96 10.41 -3.45
C CYS A 387 3.90 9.21 -3.60
N ARG A 388 4.44 8.65 -2.51
CA ARG A 388 5.45 7.59 -2.53
C ARG A 388 4.92 6.20 -2.22
N HIS A 389 3.91 6.10 -1.36
CA HIS A 389 3.47 4.83 -0.77
C HIS A 389 2.04 4.46 -1.13
N TYR A 390 1.26 5.36 -1.74
CA TYR A 390 -0.09 5.02 -2.15
C TYR A 390 -0.10 3.90 -3.19
N GLY A 391 -0.94 2.88 -2.97
CA GLY A 391 -0.95 1.63 -3.74
C GLY A 391 0.03 0.55 -3.24
N ASN A 392 0.90 0.87 -2.29
CA ASN A 392 1.87 -0.06 -1.68
C ASN A 392 1.49 -0.42 -0.24
N SER A 393 2.18 -1.42 0.34
CA SER A 393 1.92 -1.88 1.73
C SER A 393 2.18 -0.83 2.82
N GLY A 394 2.90 0.26 2.50
CA GLY A 394 3.14 1.37 3.42
C GLY A 394 1.91 2.27 3.64
N TRP A 395 0.93 2.26 2.73
CA TRP A 395 -0.29 3.07 2.84
C TRP A 395 -1.49 2.22 3.26
N THR A 396 -2.24 2.67 4.26
CA THR A 396 -3.39 1.94 4.82
C THR A 396 -4.68 2.70 4.57
N LEU A 397 -5.83 2.04 4.67
CA LEU A 397 -7.13 2.72 4.62
C LEU A 397 -7.29 3.77 5.73
N ALA A 398 -6.64 3.57 6.89
CA ALA A 398 -6.59 4.57 7.95
C ALA A 398 -5.82 5.84 7.50
N HIS A 399 -4.70 5.69 6.77
CA HIS A 399 -4.01 6.82 6.14
C HIS A 399 -4.90 7.51 5.11
N THR A 400 -5.65 6.76 4.30
CA THR A 400 -6.62 7.32 3.34
C THR A 400 -7.63 8.22 4.05
N LEU A 401 -8.29 7.72 5.10
CA LEU A 401 -9.32 8.46 5.84
C LEU A 401 -8.74 9.69 6.54
N LEU A 402 -7.56 9.57 7.17
CA LEU A 402 -6.93 10.68 7.85
C LEU A 402 -6.50 11.77 6.87
N PHE A 403 -5.84 11.40 5.77
CA PHE A 403 -5.39 12.37 4.76
C PHE A 403 -6.57 13.03 4.05
N TYR A 404 -7.62 12.27 3.73
CA TYR A 404 -8.89 12.83 3.25
C TYR A 404 -9.49 13.81 4.26
N GLY A 405 -9.50 13.47 5.55
CA GLY A 405 -9.93 14.37 6.62
C GLY A 405 -9.16 15.68 6.67
N VAL A 406 -7.85 15.66 6.38
CA VAL A 406 -7.03 16.87 6.23
C VAL A 406 -7.48 17.69 5.01
N LEU A 407 -7.67 17.07 3.85
CA LEU A 407 -8.11 17.76 2.63
C LEU A 407 -9.48 18.43 2.81
N VAL A 408 -10.42 17.75 3.47
CA VAL A 408 -11.73 18.31 3.81
C VAL A 408 -11.58 19.42 4.84
N HIS A 409 -10.77 19.23 5.90
CA HIS A 409 -10.51 20.28 6.89
C HIS A 409 -9.92 21.54 6.26
N ARG A 410 -9.02 21.41 5.29
CA ARG A 410 -8.46 22.54 4.54
C ARG A 410 -9.51 23.23 3.66
N ARG A 411 -10.42 22.47 3.06
CA ARG A 411 -11.54 23.02 2.28
C ARG A 411 -12.48 23.86 3.13
N GLU A 412 -12.72 23.42 4.36
CA GLU A 412 -13.66 24.00 5.30
C GLU A 412 -12.93 24.92 6.32
N ALA A 413 -11.64 25.24 6.13
CA ALA A 413 -10.77 25.85 7.14
C ALA A 413 -11.21 27.25 7.60
N GLU A 414 -12.03 27.94 6.82
CA GLU A 414 -12.69 29.19 7.24
C GLU A 414 -13.66 29.00 8.43
N SER A 415 -14.01 27.75 8.78
CA SER A 415 -14.88 27.42 9.91
C SER A 415 -14.23 27.57 11.29
N GLY A 416 -12.90 27.72 11.40
CA GLY A 416 -12.22 28.10 12.64
C GLY A 416 -12.27 27.11 13.82
N GLN A 417 -12.54 25.81 13.60
CA GLN A 417 -12.75 24.84 14.68
C GLN A 417 -11.52 23.95 14.99
N PRO A 418 -10.79 24.16 16.11
CA PRO A 418 -9.48 23.55 16.36
C PRO A 418 -9.46 22.04 16.72
N ASN A 419 -10.57 21.30 16.66
CA ASN A 419 -10.64 19.95 17.28
C ASN A 419 -11.11 18.80 16.35
N ARG A 420 -11.39 19.06 15.07
CA ARG A 420 -11.99 18.03 14.19
C ARG A 420 -11.01 16.95 13.75
N LEU A 421 -9.75 17.30 13.50
CA LEU A 421 -8.73 16.31 13.15
C LEU A 421 -8.42 15.34 14.31
N ARG A 422 -8.46 15.82 15.56
CA ARG A 422 -8.31 14.99 16.77
C ARG A 422 -9.45 13.97 16.89
N LEU A 423 -10.68 14.42 16.66
CA LEU A 423 -11.86 13.56 16.65
C LEU A 423 -11.78 12.48 15.55
N ILE A 424 -11.43 12.88 14.32
CA ILE A 424 -11.25 11.95 13.21
C ILE A 424 -10.16 10.92 13.53
N ARG A 425 -9.01 11.36 14.06
CA ARG A 425 -7.93 10.47 14.49
C ARG A 425 -8.42 9.44 15.52
N ASN A 426 -9.11 9.90 16.57
CA ASN A 426 -9.60 9.01 17.63
C ASN A 426 -10.58 7.96 17.08
N LEU A 427 -11.51 8.39 16.20
CA LEU A 427 -12.47 7.49 15.57
C LEU A 427 -11.78 6.47 14.65
N ILE A 428 -10.81 6.90 13.85
CA ILE A 428 -10.03 5.99 12.98
C ILE A 428 -9.25 4.97 13.81
N GLU A 429 -8.53 5.39 14.86
CA GLU A 429 -7.77 4.48 15.73
C GLU A 429 -8.66 3.46 16.44
N ALA A 430 -9.93 3.82 16.71
CA ALA A 430 -10.93 2.94 17.29
C ALA A 430 -11.53 1.93 16.29
N SER A 431 -11.43 2.21 14.98
CA SER A 431 -12.24 1.56 13.95
C SER A 431 -11.55 0.55 13.03
N LYS A 432 -10.57 -0.19 13.57
CA LYS A 432 -9.84 -1.23 12.81
C LYS A 432 -10.77 -2.23 12.09
N ASP A 433 -11.86 -2.64 12.74
CA ASP A 433 -12.82 -3.62 12.20
C ASP A 433 -13.89 -3.00 11.27
N GLU A 434 -14.18 -1.72 11.46
CA GLU A 434 -15.14 -0.98 10.65
C GLU A 434 -14.55 -0.49 9.33
N ILE A 435 -13.24 -0.20 9.27
CA ILE A 435 -12.55 0.31 8.07
C ILE A 435 -12.17 -0.86 7.13
N ARG A 436 -12.86 -0.99 5.99
CA ARG A 436 -12.67 -2.11 5.05
C ARG A 436 -13.16 -1.79 3.65
N THR A 437 -12.55 -2.46 2.67
CA THR A 437 -12.96 -2.51 1.26
C THR A 437 -13.47 -3.92 0.89
N GLY A 438 -13.91 -4.14 -0.35
CA GLY A 438 -14.44 -5.42 -0.83
C GLY A 438 -15.94 -5.60 -0.58
N GLU A 439 -16.42 -6.82 -0.35
CA GLU A 439 -17.86 -7.13 -0.22
C GLU A 439 -18.58 -6.33 0.87
N ARG A 440 -17.87 -5.95 1.93
CA ARG A 440 -18.41 -5.15 3.05
C ARG A 440 -17.83 -3.74 3.08
N ASN A 441 -17.62 -3.14 1.91
CA ASN A 441 -17.00 -1.83 1.76
C ASN A 441 -17.72 -0.77 2.62
N SER A 442 -17.00 -0.18 3.57
CA SER A 442 -17.49 0.89 4.44
C SER A 442 -16.97 2.26 4.05
N MET A 443 -15.98 2.32 3.13
CA MET A 443 -15.33 3.56 2.72
C MET A 443 -16.32 4.65 2.26
N PRO A 444 -17.37 4.38 1.46
CA PRO A 444 -18.32 5.42 1.05
C PRO A 444 -18.95 6.16 2.24
N ARG A 445 -19.45 5.41 3.22
CA ARG A 445 -20.10 5.96 4.42
C ARG A 445 -19.11 6.62 5.36
N LEU A 446 -17.91 6.05 5.53
CA LEU A 446 -16.87 6.64 6.37
C LEU A 446 -16.39 7.99 5.82
N LEU A 447 -16.23 8.12 4.50
CA LEU A 447 -15.86 9.39 3.85
C LEU A 447 -16.97 10.44 4.00
N GLU A 448 -18.24 10.04 3.87
CA GLU A 448 -19.38 10.93 4.11
C GLU A 448 -19.44 11.41 5.58
N GLU A 449 -19.25 10.50 6.53
CA GLU A 449 -19.20 10.82 7.96
C GLU A 449 -18.04 11.77 8.29
N ILE A 450 -16.86 11.62 7.67
CA ILE A 450 -15.75 12.57 7.83
C ILE A 450 -16.14 13.97 7.39
N VAL A 451 -16.82 14.12 6.25
CA VAL A 451 -17.30 15.44 5.79
C VAL A 451 -18.26 16.04 6.81
N GLY A 452 -19.24 15.26 7.29
CA GLY A 452 -20.17 15.69 8.34
C GLY A 452 -19.47 16.07 9.65
N ILE A 453 -18.46 15.31 10.06
CA ILE A 453 -17.67 15.60 11.28
C ILE A 453 -16.88 16.90 11.13
N VAL A 454 -16.21 17.12 10.00
CA VAL A 454 -15.44 18.34 9.78
C VAL A 454 -16.35 19.57 9.75
N ARG A 455 -17.48 19.49 9.04
CA ARG A 455 -18.41 20.61 8.83
C ARG A 455 -19.30 20.89 10.02
N ASP A 456 -20.06 19.90 10.46
CA ASP A 456 -21.10 20.06 11.49
C ASP A 456 -20.57 19.71 12.88
N GLY A 457 -19.67 18.72 12.94
CA GLY A 457 -19.18 18.20 14.20
C GLY A 457 -20.17 17.39 15.02
N ASP A 458 -21.30 17.04 14.41
CA ASP A 458 -22.40 16.33 15.05
C ASP A 458 -22.14 14.83 15.05
N LEU A 459 -21.70 14.33 16.20
CA LEU A 459 -21.42 12.91 16.43
C LEU A 459 -22.69 12.04 16.46
N ALA A 460 -23.88 12.63 16.61
CA ALA A 460 -25.13 11.86 16.60
C ALA A 460 -25.45 11.25 15.22
N LYS A 461 -24.91 11.84 14.15
CA LYS A 461 -25.07 11.35 12.77
C LYS A 461 -24.07 10.25 12.38
N VAL A 462 -23.07 9.97 13.23
CA VAL A 462 -21.99 9.04 12.93
C VAL A 462 -22.39 7.61 13.31
N VAL A 463 -22.64 6.77 12.31
CA VAL A 463 -23.19 5.40 12.50
C VAL A 463 -22.24 4.28 12.06
N THR A 464 -21.22 4.60 11.27
CA THR A 464 -20.33 3.63 10.64
C THR A 464 -19.04 3.43 11.42
N PHE A 465 -18.46 4.49 11.98
CA PHE A 465 -17.35 4.37 12.94
C PHE A 465 -17.75 3.58 14.21
N ASN A 466 -16.74 3.17 14.98
CA ASN A 466 -16.91 2.39 16.19
C ASN A 466 -17.82 3.12 17.18
N GLN A 467 -19.00 2.55 17.40
CA GLN A 467 -20.05 3.21 18.16
C GLN A 467 -19.73 3.33 19.66
N ALA A 468 -18.84 2.50 20.21
CA ALA A 468 -18.35 2.68 21.57
C ALA A 468 -17.45 3.93 21.66
N GLN A 469 -16.58 4.13 20.65
CA GLN A 469 -15.77 5.34 20.57
C GLN A 469 -16.62 6.59 20.33
N VAL A 470 -17.61 6.56 19.43
CA VAL A 470 -18.51 7.70 19.21
C VAL A 470 -19.16 8.15 20.52
N ARG A 471 -19.70 7.22 21.32
CA ARG A 471 -20.25 7.55 22.64
C ARG A 471 -19.21 8.11 23.60
N ASN A 472 -17.98 7.58 23.58
CA ASN A 472 -16.89 8.08 24.40
C ASN A 472 -16.51 9.52 24.00
N GLU A 473 -16.46 9.84 22.71
CA GLU A 473 -16.20 11.19 22.21
C GLU A 473 -17.30 12.19 22.57
N ILE A 474 -18.58 11.77 22.53
CA ILE A 474 -19.70 12.59 23.02
C ILE A 474 -19.53 12.88 24.52
N ALA A 475 -19.25 11.85 25.32
CA ALA A 475 -19.08 12.01 26.77
C ALA A 475 -17.90 12.92 27.13
N LYS A 476 -16.79 12.86 26.39
CA LYS A 476 -15.67 13.80 26.54
C LYS A 476 -16.05 15.23 26.18
N ALA A 477 -16.80 15.40 25.09
CA ALA A 477 -17.27 16.73 24.68
C ALA A 477 -18.20 17.34 25.73
N ASP A 478 -19.09 16.54 26.32
CA ASP A 478 -19.95 16.98 27.42
C ASP A 478 -19.14 17.30 28.69
N MET A 479 -18.13 16.50 29.02
CA MET A 479 -17.19 16.78 30.13
C MET A 479 -16.47 18.12 29.91
N LEU A 480 -15.92 18.37 28.71
CA LEU A 480 -15.24 19.64 28.40
C LEU A 480 -16.19 20.84 28.37
N ARG A 481 -17.47 20.64 28.03
CA ARG A 481 -18.48 21.70 28.13
C ARG A 481 -18.75 22.08 29.59
N ALA A 482 -18.73 21.09 30.48
CA ALA A 482 -18.91 21.29 31.92
C ALA A 482 -17.65 21.82 32.63
N ALA A 483 -16.46 21.37 32.22
CA ALA A 483 -15.17 21.68 32.84
C ALA A 483 -14.08 21.93 31.76
N PRO A 484 -14.05 23.10 31.11
CA PRO A 484 -13.13 23.41 30.01
C PRO A 484 -11.64 23.35 30.39
N GLU A 485 -11.31 23.57 31.66
CA GLU A 485 -9.95 23.51 32.21
C GLU A 485 -9.31 22.12 32.08
N LEU A 486 -10.12 21.05 31.98
CA LEU A 486 -9.64 19.66 31.83
C LEU A 486 -9.08 19.35 30.43
N LYS A 487 -9.21 20.28 29.47
CA LYS A 487 -8.83 20.08 28.07
C LYS A 487 -7.38 19.65 27.90
N ALA A 488 -6.45 20.27 28.62
CA ALA A 488 -5.03 19.97 28.48
C ALA A 488 -4.70 18.54 28.94
N ASP A 489 -5.25 18.11 30.08
CA ASP A 489 -5.04 16.76 30.61
C ASP A 489 -5.73 15.71 29.74
N LEU A 490 -6.94 16.01 29.23
CA LEU A 490 -7.63 15.13 28.29
C LEU A 490 -6.78 14.88 27.04
N TYR A 491 -6.23 15.95 26.44
CA TYR A 491 -5.45 15.82 25.20
C TYR A 491 -4.16 15.05 25.40
N LYS A 492 -3.48 15.26 26.54
CA LYS A 492 -2.30 14.46 26.90
C LYS A 492 -2.65 12.98 27.10
N LEU A 493 -3.79 12.70 27.74
CA LEU A 493 -4.25 11.32 27.96
C LEU A 493 -4.64 10.64 26.65
N GLU A 494 -5.32 11.34 25.75
CA GLU A 494 -5.66 10.83 24.41
C GLU A 494 -4.45 10.59 23.52
N ASP A 495 -3.37 11.35 23.71
CA ASP A 495 -2.09 11.18 23.01
C ASP A 495 -1.25 10.04 23.61
N HIS A 496 -1.68 9.44 24.72
CA HIS A 496 -0.98 8.30 25.31
C HIS A 496 -1.06 7.07 24.40
N ASP A 497 0.07 6.44 24.09
CA ASP A 497 0.16 5.36 23.10
C ASP A 497 -0.66 4.10 23.46
N LEU A 498 -0.90 3.85 24.75
CA LEU A 498 -1.77 2.75 25.19
C LEU A 498 -3.28 3.04 25.01
N LEU A 499 -3.67 4.31 24.85
CA LEU A 499 -5.07 4.73 24.79
C LEU A 499 -5.47 5.15 23.37
N ARG A 500 -4.59 5.87 22.66
CA ARG A 500 -4.80 6.34 21.28
C ARG A 500 -6.13 7.05 21.03
N GLY A 501 -6.56 7.82 22.02
CA GLY A 501 -7.85 8.52 22.01
C GLY A 501 -9.00 7.71 22.62
N GLY A 502 -8.90 6.40 22.79
CA GLY A 502 -9.93 5.60 23.46
C GLY A 502 -9.86 5.74 24.98
N LEU A 503 -10.87 6.37 25.61
CA LEU A 503 -10.95 6.53 27.07
C LEU A 503 -12.09 5.72 27.68
N THR A 504 -12.51 4.63 27.03
CA THR A 504 -13.56 3.75 27.58
C THR A 504 -13.16 3.08 28.89
N VAL A 505 -11.85 2.97 29.17
CA VAL A 505 -11.31 2.44 30.43
C VAL A 505 -11.15 3.50 31.52
N PHE A 506 -11.54 4.75 31.26
CA PHE A 506 -11.41 5.87 32.19
C PHE A 506 -12.80 6.40 32.58
N ASP A 507 -12.93 6.91 33.80
CA ASP A 507 -14.11 7.69 34.17
C ASP A 507 -13.88 9.16 33.82
N LEU A 508 -14.96 9.83 33.42
CA LEU A 508 -14.92 11.24 33.05
C LEU A 508 -15.42 12.12 34.21
N ASP A 509 -15.12 11.71 35.45
CA ASP A 509 -15.49 12.43 36.66
C ASP A 509 -14.66 13.72 36.79
N THR A 510 -15.31 14.86 36.58
CA THR A 510 -14.65 16.17 36.51
C THR A 510 -13.86 16.51 37.77
N ALA A 511 -14.26 16.02 38.94
CA ALA A 511 -13.59 16.31 40.19
C ALA A 511 -12.20 15.66 40.31
N HIS A 512 -12.02 14.45 39.75
CA HIS A 512 -10.80 13.65 39.91
C HIS A 512 -10.05 13.42 38.60
N PHE A 513 -10.64 13.74 37.45
CA PHE A 513 -10.12 13.43 36.11
C PHE A 513 -8.68 13.89 35.91
N SER A 514 -8.39 15.16 36.20
CA SER A 514 -7.04 15.74 36.00
C SER A 514 -5.97 14.96 36.76
N ALA A 515 -6.19 14.72 38.06
CA ALA A 515 -5.23 14.03 38.91
C ALA A 515 -5.04 12.56 38.48
N ARG A 516 -6.13 11.87 38.13
CA ARG A 516 -6.08 10.49 37.63
C ARG A 516 -5.36 10.42 36.28
N ALA A 517 -5.62 11.36 35.37
CA ALA A 517 -5.00 11.39 34.04
C ALA A 517 -3.48 11.56 34.16
N GLN A 518 -3.03 12.48 35.01
CA GLN A 518 -1.61 12.69 35.30
C GLN A 518 -0.96 11.45 35.92
N ALA A 519 -1.63 10.82 36.90
CA ALA A 519 -1.14 9.58 37.51
C ALA A 519 -1.06 8.43 36.49
N PHE A 520 -2.03 8.31 35.58
CA PHE A 520 -2.00 7.33 34.52
C PHE A 520 -0.79 7.55 33.59
N ILE A 521 -0.61 8.78 33.09
CA ILE A 521 0.51 9.12 32.19
C ILE A 521 1.86 8.79 32.84
N LEU A 522 2.05 9.15 34.11
CA LEU A 522 3.29 8.86 34.83
C LEU A 522 3.51 7.36 35.10
N THR A 523 2.44 6.64 35.42
CA THR A 523 2.53 5.22 35.80
C THR A 523 2.65 4.30 34.59
N PHE A 524 2.02 4.66 33.48
CA PHE A 524 2.05 3.89 32.23
C PHE A 524 3.10 4.38 31.23
N ASP A 525 3.88 5.41 31.57
CA ASP A 525 5.12 5.73 30.86
C ASP A 525 6.16 4.64 31.09
N LYS A 526 6.39 3.85 30.04
CA LYS A 526 7.34 2.74 30.04
C LYS A 526 8.77 3.17 30.33
N ALA A 527 9.16 4.40 29.97
CA ALA A 527 10.47 4.95 30.28
C ALA A 527 10.63 5.18 31.79
N ALA A 528 9.57 5.67 32.46
CA ALA A 528 9.54 5.85 33.90
C ALA A 528 9.51 4.53 34.68
N GLN A 529 9.03 3.44 34.08
CA GLN A 529 8.91 2.11 34.72
C GLN A 529 10.09 1.16 34.43
N GLY A 530 11.29 1.68 34.11
CA GLY A 530 12.45 0.83 33.84
C GLY A 530 12.27 -0.13 32.66
N GLN A 531 11.47 0.29 31.67
CA GLN A 531 11.09 -0.50 30.50
C GLN A 531 10.19 -1.73 30.78
N SER A 532 9.45 -1.74 31.91
CA SER A 532 8.52 -2.83 32.20
C SER A 532 7.31 -2.47 33.06
N TRP A 533 6.14 -3.02 32.74
CA TRP A 533 4.90 -2.87 33.52
C TRP A 533 4.65 -3.98 34.55
N LYS A 534 5.65 -4.79 34.90
CA LYS A 534 5.47 -5.95 35.81
C LYS A 534 4.87 -5.59 37.17
N ASP A 535 5.31 -4.48 37.76
CA ASP A 535 4.79 -4.00 39.05
C ASP A 535 3.40 -3.36 38.91
N VAL A 536 3.14 -2.69 37.78
CA VAL A 536 1.82 -2.12 37.46
C VAL A 536 0.78 -3.24 37.31
N THR A 537 1.10 -4.31 36.57
CA THR A 537 0.22 -5.49 36.43
C THR A 537 -0.11 -6.10 37.80
N ALA A 538 0.88 -6.21 38.69
CA ALA A 538 0.69 -6.77 40.04
C ALA A 538 -0.19 -5.88 40.92
N ALA A 539 0.07 -4.57 40.91
CA ALA A 539 -0.68 -3.60 41.68
C ALA A 539 -2.14 -3.48 41.21
N LEU A 540 -2.39 -3.52 39.90
CA LEU A 540 -3.75 -3.56 39.37
C LEU A 540 -4.49 -4.84 39.80
N LEU A 541 -3.83 -6.02 39.74
CA LEU A 541 -4.43 -7.27 40.20
C LEU A 541 -4.74 -7.24 41.71
N ALA A 542 -3.91 -6.56 42.50
CA ALA A 542 -4.16 -6.34 43.92
C ALA A 542 -5.43 -5.51 44.16
N LYS A 543 -5.74 -4.53 43.28
CA LYS A 543 -6.98 -3.74 43.34
C LYS A 543 -8.22 -4.50 42.86
N GLY A 544 -8.05 -5.48 41.98
CA GLY A 544 -9.15 -6.32 41.52
C GLY A 544 -8.80 -7.06 40.23
N ASP A 545 -9.71 -7.94 39.82
CA ASP A 545 -9.57 -8.60 38.54
C ASP A 545 -10.01 -7.66 37.40
N TYR A 546 -9.04 -7.08 36.71
CA TYR A 546 -9.25 -6.18 35.57
C TYR A 546 -9.20 -6.89 34.22
N SER A 547 -9.02 -8.21 34.21
CA SER A 547 -8.71 -8.94 32.99
C SER A 547 -9.88 -9.00 32.02
N ARG A 548 -9.54 -9.04 30.73
CA ARG A 548 -10.51 -9.41 29.70
C ARG A 548 -10.60 -10.92 29.63
N LYS A 549 -11.81 -11.45 29.81
CA LYS A 549 -12.07 -12.87 29.97
C LYS A 549 -12.94 -13.44 28.88
N ASP A 550 -12.53 -14.58 28.34
CA ASP A 550 -13.33 -15.41 27.45
C ASP A 550 -13.43 -16.84 28.02
N LEU A 551 -14.65 -17.34 28.20
CA LEU A 551 -14.87 -18.71 28.68
C LEU A 551 -14.64 -19.72 27.54
N ARG A 552 -13.86 -20.77 27.81
CA ARG A 552 -13.58 -21.84 26.84
C ARG A 552 -14.48 -23.05 27.10
N GLY A 553 -14.69 -23.88 26.09
CA GLY A 553 -15.50 -25.10 26.21
C GLY A 553 -14.98 -26.13 27.23
N SER A 554 -13.72 -25.98 27.67
CA SER A 554 -13.09 -26.75 28.75
C SER A 554 -13.38 -26.22 30.16
N ASN A 555 -14.28 -25.24 30.30
CA ASN A 555 -14.52 -24.43 31.51
C ASN A 555 -13.31 -23.63 32.01
N HIS A 556 -12.22 -23.59 31.26
CA HIS A 556 -11.11 -22.69 31.54
C HIS A 556 -11.47 -21.27 31.08
N THR A 557 -10.86 -20.29 31.74
CA THR A 557 -10.98 -18.88 31.36
C THR A 557 -9.71 -18.45 30.65
N LEU A 558 -9.83 -17.92 29.43
CA LEU A 558 -8.76 -17.17 28.80
C LEU A 558 -8.80 -15.75 29.37
N ALA A 559 -7.69 -15.26 29.92
CA ALA A 559 -7.59 -13.96 30.57
C ALA A 559 -6.40 -13.16 30.01
N ASP A 560 -6.65 -11.91 29.64
CA ASP A 560 -5.63 -10.94 29.22
C ASP A 560 -5.35 -9.92 30.35
N PHE A 561 -4.09 -9.77 30.75
CA PHE A 561 -3.64 -8.85 31.81
C PHE A 561 -2.75 -7.71 31.31
N GLY A 562 -2.50 -7.62 30.00
CA GLY A 562 -1.43 -6.78 29.47
C GLY A 562 -0.05 -7.44 29.66
N ALA A 563 0.89 -7.10 28.78
CA ALA A 563 2.21 -7.71 28.77
C ALA A 563 3.22 -6.86 29.55
N PRO A 564 4.23 -7.47 30.20
CA PRO A 564 5.22 -6.73 30.97
C PRO A 564 6.10 -5.82 30.11
N ARG A 565 6.23 -6.10 28.80
CA ARG A 565 7.13 -5.36 27.89
C ARG A 565 6.53 -4.99 26.54
N ASN A 566 5.35 -5.49 26.19
CA ASN A 566 4.75 -5.23 24.88
C ASN A 566 3.53 -4.34 25.05
N ASP A 567 3.43 -3.34 24.17
CA ASP A 567 2.44 -2.28 24.28
C ASP A 567 1.09 -2.75 23.70
N GLU A 568 1.12 -3.55 22.63
CA GLU A 568 -0.09 -4.02 21.94
C GLU A 568 -1.07 -4.77 22.85
N PRO A 569 -0.65 -5.69 23.75
CA PRO A 569 -1.57 -6.31 24.70
C PRO A 569 -2.27 -5.31 25.63
N TRP A 570 -1.63 -4.19 25.99
CA TRP A 570 -2.27 -3.13 26.78
C TRP A 570 -3.23 -2.30 25.95
N ARG A 571 -2.86 -1.95 24.71
CA ARG A 571 -3.75 -1.24 23.78
C ARG A 571 -5.05 -2.01 23.55
N GLU A 572 -4.95 -3.31 23.33
CA GLU A 572 -6.12 -4.18 23.15
C GLU A 572 -6.89 -4.40 24.46
N LEU A 573 -6.20 -4.40 25.62
CA LEU A 573 -6.86 -4.51 26.92
C LEU A 573 -7.72 -3.28 27.24
N PHE A 574 -7.24 -2.07 26.95
CA PHE A 574 -7.92 -0.81 27.29
C PHE A 574 -8.97 -0.35 26.27
N ARG A 575 -9.00 -0.97 25.09
CA ARG A 575 -10.01 -0.70 24.06
C ARG A 575 -11.36 -1.29 24.47
N GLY A 576 -12.41 -0.47 24.45
CA GLY A 576 -13.79 -0.93 24.67
C GLY A 576 -14.29 -1.85 23.56
N LYS A 577 -15.02 -2.91 23.92
CA LYS A 577 -15.61 -3.85 22.96
C LYS A 577 -17.09 -3.56 22.72
N LYS A 578 -17.60 -4.03 21.58
CA LYS A 578 -19.02 -3.93 21.23
C LYS A 578 -19.89 -4.62 22.27
N GLY A 579 -20.92 -3.92 22.76
CA GLY A 579 -21.86 -4.43 23.77
C GLY A 579 -21.43 -4.17 25.21
N GLU A 580 -20.22 -3.65 25.45
CA GLU A 580 -19.79 -3.24 26.79
C GLU A 580 -20.40 -1.90 27.16
N SER A 581 -21.15 -1.86 28.27
CA SER A 581 -21.63 -0.61 28.88
C SER A 581 -20.57 0.02 29.77
N ILE A 582 -19.85 -0.81 30.54
CA ILE A 582 -18.77 -0.41 31.44
C ILE A 582 -17.56 -1.29 31.13
N HIS A 583 -16.38 -0.68 31.03
CA HIS A 583 -15.15 -1.40 30.79
C HIS A 583 -14.74 -2.25 32.01
N PRO A 584 -14.41 -3.55 31.87
CA PRO A 584 -14.10 -4.43 33.01
C PRO A 584 -12.94 -3.93 33.88
N ALA A 585 -11.92 -3.34 33.26
CA ALA A 585 -10.76 -2.78 33.97
C ALA A 585 -11.02 -1.44 34.67
N LEU A 586 -12.17 -0.78 34.44
CA LEU A 586 -12.41 0.56 34.98
C LEU A 586 -12.37 0.59 36.53
N PRO A 587 -13.11 -0.25 37.27
CA PRO A 587 -13.10 -0.15 38.73
C PRO A 587 -11.72 -0.41 39.37
N PRO A 588 -10.98 -1.48 38.99
CA PRO A 588 -9.61 -1.68 39.51
C PRO A 588 -8.64 -0.58 39.10
N LEU A 589 -8.74 -0.04 37.87
CA LEU A 589 -7.87 1.04 37.41
C LEU A 589 -8.11 2.32 38.20
N ILE A 590 -9.36 2.74 38.39
CA ILE A 590 -9.68 3.94 39.16
C ILE A 590 -9.22 3.80 40.61
N ALA A 591 -9.49 2.66 41.25
CA ALA A 591 -9.04 2.40 42.61
C ALA A 591 -7.50 2.38 42.74
N PHE A 592 -6.79 1.96 41.69
CA PHE A 592 -5.32 2.02 41.62
C PHE A 592 -4.81 3.45 41.47
N LEU A 593 -5.39 4.23 40.56
CA LEU A 593 -5.01 5.63 40.34
C LEU A 593 -5.32 6.49 41.57
N ASP A 594 -6.42 6.24 42.27
CA ASP A 594 -6.77 6.94 43.52
C ASP A 594 -5.77 6.63 44.65
N ASP A 595 -5.25 5.40 44.74
CA ASP A 595 -4.19 5.07 45.71
C ASP A 595 -2.87 5.77 45.35
N ILE A 596 -2.55 5.93 44.06
CA ILE A 596 -1.37 6.68 43.62
C ILE A 596 -1.55 8.18 43.89
N VAL A 597 -2.70 8.77 43.57
CA VAL A 597 -2.94 10.21 43.73
C VAL A 597 -3.16 10.57 45.20
N GLY A 598 -4.14 9.94 45.85
CA GLY A 598 -4.61 10.33 47.17
C GLY A 598 -3.71 9.85 48.30
N LYS A 599 -3.18 8.62 48.18
CA LYS A 599 -2.31 8.03 49.21
C LYS A 599 -0.83 8.06 48.84
N GLN A 600 -0.48 8.52 47.64
CA GLN A 600 0.91 8.62 47.16
C GLN A 600 1.65 7.27 47.25
N LEU A 601 0.92 6.18 47.01
CA LEU A 601 1.48 4.83 47.08
C LEU A 601 2.18 4.47 45.77
N THR A 602 3.30 3.75 45.88
CA THR A 602 3.95 3.11 44.73
C THR A 602 3.21 1.82 44.35
N PRO A 603 3.32 1.33 43.09
CA PRO A 603 2.77 0.03 42.71
C PRO A 603 3.26 -1.12 43.62
N ALA A 604 4.52 -1.08 44.05
CA ALA A 604 5.08 -2.06 44.99
C ALA A 604 4.42 -2.00 46.38
N ALA A 605 4.12 -0.79 46.89
CA ALA A 605 3.43 -0.62 48.16
C ALA A 605 1.98 -1.15 48.09
N ILE A 606 1.26 -0.86 47.01
CA ILE A 606 -0.11 -1.39 46.79
C ILE A 606 -0.10 -2.92 46.76
N ARG A 607 0.86 -3.51 46.04
CA ARG A 607 1.07 -4.97 46.02
C ARG A 607 1.29 -5.50 47.44
N GLN A 608 2.18 -4.88 48.21
CA GLN A 608 2.54 -5.35 49.54
C GLN A 608 1.34 -5.27 50.50
N SER A 609 0.58 -4.18 50.48
CA SER A 609 -0.63 -4.03 51.30
C SER A 609 -1.66 -5.13 51.03
N TYR A 610 -1.83 -5.56 49.77
CA TYR A 610 -2.70 -6.69 49.45
C TYR A 610 -2.16 -8.02 49.98
N LEU A 611 -0.85 -8.25 49.93
CA LEU A 611 -0.24 -9.48 50.43
C LEU A 611 -0.24 -9.58 51.96
N ASP A 612 -0.18 -8.44 52.65
CA ASP A 612 -0.19 -8.36 54.11
C ASP A 612 -1.60 -8.44 54.72
N ALA A 613 -2.64 -8.21 53.91
CA ALA A 613 -4.02 -8.29 54.35
C ALA A 613 -4.41 -9.74 54.72
N THR A 614 -4.95 -9.91 55.94
CA THR A 614 -5.24 -11.23 56.52
C THR A 614 -6.40 -11.96 55.84
N ASP A 615 -7.28 -11.23 55.17
CA ASP A 615 -8.45 -11.71 54.44
C ASP A 615 -8.17 -12.00 52.95
N THR A 616 -6.94 -11.81 52.49
CA THR A 616 -6.57 -12.10 51.10
C THR A 616 -6.67 -13.59 50.80
N ALA A 617 -7.65 -13.96 49.97
CA ALA A 617 -7.83 -15.30 49.44
C ALA A 617 -6.63 -15.71 48.58
N LYS A 618 -6.01 -16.87 48.88
CA LYS A 618 -4.88 -17.40 48.13
C LYS A 618 -5.32 -18.18 46.88
N ASP A 619 -6.08 -17.50 46.02
CA ASP A 619 -6.48 -18.00 44.70
C ASP A 619 -5.42 -17.66 43.64
N TRP A 620 -5.70 -17.93 42.36
CA TRP A 620 -4.80 -17.57 41.26
C TRP A 620 -4.36 -16.09 41.31
N ARG A 621 -5.24 -15.16 41.72
CA ARG A 621 -4.93 -13.73 41.73
C ARG A 621 -3.86 -13.44 42.78
N TYR A 622 -3.93 -14.07 43.96
CA TYR A 622 -2.88 -13.98 44.96
C TYR A 622 -1.51 -14.39 44.40
N TYR A 623 -1.42 -15.55 43.76
CA TYR A 623 -0.16 -16.05 43.20
C TYR A 623 0.35 -15.15 42.07
N PHE A 624 -0.55 -14.67 41.21
CA PHE A 624 -0.26 -13.69 40.17
C PHE A 624 -0.02 -12.28 40.68
N VAL A 625 -0.22 -11.96 41.96
CA VAL A 625 0.24 -10.71 42.57
C VAL A 625 1.62 -10.92 43.20
N LYS A 626 1.78 -12.02 43.95
CA LYS A 626 2.98 -12.32 44.72
C LYS A 626 4.20 -12.70 43.88
N TYR A 627 4.03 -13.56 42.87
CA TYR A 627 5.16 -14.16 42.15
C TYR A 627 5.37 -13.51 40.79
N GLU A 628 6.41 -12.69 40.66
CA GLU A 628 6.78 -12.00 39.41
C GLU A 628 6.95 -12.97 38.23
N ALA A 629 7.53 -14.14 38.50
CA ALA A 629 7.73 -15.21 37.53
C ALA A 629 6.42 -15.62 36.81
N MET A 630 5.25 -15.41 37.43
CA MET A 630 3.94 -15.73 36.86
C MET A 630 3.38 -14.65 35.93
N ARG A 631 4.05 -13.50 35.80
CA ARG A 631 3.64 -12.36 34.93
C ARG A 631 4.62 -12.08 33.80
N GLU A 632 5.54 -13.00 33.52
CA GLU A 632 6.53 -12.84 32.47
C GLU A 632 5.99 -13.17 31.07
N GLY A 633 6.79 -12.84 30.05
CA GLY A 633 6.50 -13.20 28.66
C GLY A 633 6.01 -12.02 27.82
N ALA A 634 5.67 -12.33 26.57
CA ALA A 634 5.40 -11.33 25.54
C ALA A 634 3.90 -11.04 25.34
N SER A 635 3.01 -11.95 25.74
CA SER A 635 1.59 -11.86 25.39
C SER A 635 0.72 -11.23 26.48
N GLY A 636 1.07 -11.41 27.76
CA GLY A 636 0.16 -11.07 28.86
C GLY A 636 -1.13 -11.91 28.91
N ARG A 637 -1.16 -13.04 28.20
CA ARG A 637 -2.34 -13.89 28.01
C ARG A 637 -2.19 -15.23 28.71
N TYR A 638 -3.25 -15.63 29.43
CA TYR A 638 -3.24 -16.81 30.28
C TYR A 638 -4.51 -17.62 30.10
N THR A 639 -4.41 -18.95 30.18
CA THR A 639 -5.59 -19.77 30.47
C THR A 639 -5.56 -20.15 31.93
N LEU A 640 -6.68 -19.99 32.64
CA LEU A 640 -6.84 -20.31 34.05
C LEU A 640 -7.87 -21.42 34.22
N SER A 641 -7.55 -22.44 35.00
CA SER A 641 -8.49 -23.51 35.36
C SER A 641 -9.62 -22.98 36.25
N PRO A 642 -10.76 -23.68 36.32
CA PRO A 642 -11.75 -23.43 37.36
C PRO A 642 -11.18 -23.76 38.76
N LYS A 643 -11.99 -23.53 39.82
CA LYS A 643 -11.71 -23.93 41.21
C LYS A 643 -10.36 -23.39 41.73
N GLY A 644 -10.26 -22.06 41.87
CA GLY A 644 -9.08 -21.39 42.40
C GLY A 644 -7.99 -21.08 41.37
N GLY A 645 -8.04 -21.66 40.16
CA GLY A 645 -7.13 -21.30 39.06
C GLY A 645 -5.69 -21.77 39.25
N TYR A 646 -5.53 -22.93 39.87
CA TYR A 646 -4.22 -23.51 40.21
C TYR A 646 -3.54 -24.25 39.07
N GLN A 647 -4.19 -24.35 37.90
CA GLN A 647 -3.55 -24.80 36.68
C GLN A 647 -3.70 -23.70 35.65
N ALA A 648 -2.57 -23.31 35.06
CA ALA A 648 -2.57 -22.22 34.10
C ALA A 648 -1.59 -22.44 32.96
N CYS A 649 -1.87 -21.82 31.82
CA CYS A 649 -0.93 -21.73 30.70
C CYS A 649 -0.59 -20.27 30.51
N MET A 650 0.68 -19.91 30.62
CA MET A 650 1.22 -18.60 30.30
C MET A 650 1.64 -18.60 28.84
N LEU A 651 0.79 -18.05 27.96
CA LEU A 651 0.99 -18.15 26.52
C LEU A 651 2.13 -17.24 26.06
N ASN A 652 2.91 -17.71 25.08
CA ASN A 652 3.90 -16.84 24.42
C ASN A 652 3.29 -16.02 23.28
N LYS A 653 2.21 -16.53 22.67
CA LYS A 653 1.48 -15.94 21.53
C LYS A 653 -0.03 -16.05 21.77
N ALA A 654 -0.84 -15.68 20.77
CA ALA A 654 -2.29 -15.71 20.85
C ALA A 654 -2.93 -17.12 20.89
N ARG A 655 -2.19 -18.19 20.55
CA ARG A 655 -2.73 -19.56 20.39
C ARG A 655 -1.93 -20.59 21.19
N LEU A 656 -2.63 -21.60 21.71
CA LEU A 656 -2.10 -22.74 22.47
C LEU A 656 -1.30 -23.76 21.64
N SER A 657 -1.33 -23.65 20.31
CA SER A 657 -0.51 -24.49 19.42
C SER A 657 0.97 -24.10 19.42
N SER A 658 1.32 -22.94 19.96
CA SER A 658 2.72 -22.52 20.16
C SER A 658 3.24 -22.96 21.51
N ASN A 659 4.56 -23.11 21.66
CA ASN A 659 5.15 -23.39 22.96
C ASN A 659 4.85 -22.26 23.97
N TYR A 660 4.48 -22.67 25.17
CA TYR A 660 4.09 -21.82 26.30
C TYR A 660 4.66 -22.37 27.62
N ARG A 661 4.44 -21.63 28.71
CA ARG A 661 4.97 -21.92 30.05
C ARG A 661 3.83 -22.28 31.00
N ASP A 662 4.14 -23.00 32.07
CA ASP A 662 3.23 -23.15 33.21
C ASP A 662 3.69 -22.19 34.32
N PRO A 663 2.87 -21.22 34.73
CA PRO A 663 3.31 -20.17 35.64
C PRO A 663 3.59 -20.71 37.06
N TYR A 664 2.87 -21.75 37.52
CA TYR A 664 3.10 -22.33 38.85
C TYR A 664 4.42 -23.08 38.88
N LEU A 665 4.71 -23.88 37.84
CA LEU A 665 6.01 -24.56 37.71
C LEU A 665 7.16 -23.56 37.61
N LEU A 666 6.97 -22.48 36.83
CA LEU A 666 7.97 -21.43 36.72
C LEU A 666 8.22 -20.74 38.06
N ALA A 667 7.17 -20.48 38.86
CA ALA A 667 7.28 -19.85 40.17
C ALA A 667 8.02 -20.73 41.18
N ILE A 668 7.74 -22.04 41.28
CA ILE A 668 8.47 -22.91 42.22
C ILE A 668 9.93 -23.11 41.81
N VAL A 669 10.24 -23.14 40.52
CA VAL A 669 11.63 -23.24 40.03
C VAL A 669 12.39 -21.96 40.39
N ALA A 670 11.80 -20.79 40.13
CA ALA A 670 12.42 -19.51 40.48
C ALA A 670 12.63 -19.38 42.00
N LYS A 671 11.64 -19.77 42.80
CA LYS A 671 11.69 -19.63 44.27
C LYS A 671 12.62 -20.65 44.95
N SER A 672 12.71 -21.88 44.43
CA SER A 672 13.57 -22.94 44.99
C SER A 672 15.06 -22.75 44.66
N GLY A 673 15.38 -21.94 43.64
CA GLY A 673 16.74 -21.80 43.12
C GLY A 673 17.22 -23.00 42.30
N LEU A 674 16.30 -23.86 41.82
CA LEU A 674 16.65 -25.05 41.05
C LEU A 674 17.40 -24.68 39.76
N ALA A 675 18.62 -25.20 39.61
CA ALA A 675 19.44 -24.94 38.44
C ALA A 675 18.86 -25.57 37.15
N ARG A 676 19.02 -24.88 36.02
CA ARG A 676 18.47 -25.32 34.71
C ARG A 676 18.92 -26.72 34.29
N ASN A 677 20.14 -27.12 34.61
CA ASN A 677 20.69 -28.45 34.29
C ASN A 677 20.03 -29.59 35.06
N ARG A 678 19.18 -29.30 36.04
CA ARG A 678 18.36 -30.28 36.78
C ARG A 678 16.97 -30.50 36.17
N ILE A 679 16.63 -29.77 35.11
CA ILE A 679 15.31 -29.81 34.45
C ILE A 679 15.41 -30.55 33.12
N ALA A 680 14.68 -31.66 32.97
CA ALA A 680 14.71 -32.50 31.78
C ALA A 680 13.77 -32.01 30.66
N ASN A 681 12.87 -31.06 30.93
CA ASN A 681 11.99 -30.50 29.91
C ASN A 681 12.81 -29.79 28.81
N GLY A 682 12.69 -30.27 27.57
CA GLY A 682 13.25 -29.62 26.39
C GLY A 682 12.68 -28.21 26.21
N GLY A 683 13.54 -27.22 25.92
CA GLY A 683 13.10 -25.85 25.67
C GLY A 683 12.62 -25.05 26.89
N TRP A 684 12.86 -25.52 28.12
CA TRP A 684 12.42 -24.82 29.34
C TRP A 684 12.88 -23.35 29.36
N PRO A 685 12.00 -22.40 29.71
CA PRO A 685 10.65 -22.60 30.26
C PRO A 685 9.52 -22.75 29.23
N ASN A 686 9.77 -22.59 27.93
CA ASN A 686 8.76 -22.71 26.87
C ASN A 686 8.66 -24.17 26.39
N SER A 687 8.27 -25.07 27.29
CA SER A 687 8.31 -26.52 27.09
C SER A 687 6.96 -27.18 26.82
N PHE A 688 5.86 -26.44 26.92
CA PHE A 688 4.51 -27.01 26.85
C PHE A 688 3.80 -26.54 25.58
N SER A 689 2.97 -27.42 25.00
CA SER A 689 2.15 -27.12 23.84
C SER A 689 0.85 -27.91 23.91
N GLY A 690 -0.15 -27.52 23.13
CA GLY A 690 -1.46 -28.18 23.12
C GLY A 690 -2.46 -27.53 24.06
N PHE A 691 -3.63 -28.14 24.20
CA PHE A 691 -4.75 -27.55 24.96
C PHE A 691 -4.42 -27.32 26.43
N GLU A 692 -5.13 -26.39 27.05
CA GLU A 692 -5.02 -26.04 28.47
C GLU A 692 -5.32 -27.20 29.44
N THR A 693 -6.03 -28.23 28.96
CA THR A 693 -6.30 -29.47 29.69
C THR A 693 -5.17 -30.50 29.55
N ALA A 694 -4.20 -30.28 28.66
CA ALA A 694 -3.07 -31.17 28.49
C ALA A 694 -2.23 -31.23 29.76
N ARG A 695 -1.70 -32.42 30.07
CA ARG A 695 -0.83 -32.62 31.22
C ARG A 695 0.47 -31.84 31.03
N ARG A 696 0.85 -31.05 32.04
CA ARG A 696 2.10 -30.28 32.09
C ARG A 696 2.81 -30.57 33.40
N ALA A 697 4.05 -31.02 33.33
CA ALA A 697 4.85 -31.34 34.50
C ALA A 697 6.30 -30.91 34.30
N LEU A 698 6.94 -30.48 35.39
CA LEU A 698 8.38 -30.30 35.49
C LEU A 698 9.02 -31.67 35.73
N VAL A 699 9.98 -32.06 34.90
CA VAL A 699 10.66 -33.35 34.98
C VAL A 699 12.08 -33.15 35.49
N LEU A 700 12.48 -33.88 36.54
CA LEU A 700 13.82 -33.81 37.12
C LEU A 700 14.78 -34.77 36.41
N VAL A 701 16.00 -34.31 36.11
CA VAL A 701 16.98 -35.06 35.31
C VAL A 701 17.45 -36.35 35.99
N ASN A 702 17.70 -36.32 37.30
CA ASN A 702 18.37 -37.43 37.99
C ASN A 702 17.40 -38.54 38.44
N SER A 703 16.20 -38.16 38.88
CA SER A 703 15.17 -39.09 39.34
C SER A 703 14.14 -39.44 38.26
N GLY A 704 13.93 -38.59 37.26
CA GLY A 704 12.80 -38.71 36.33
C GLY A 704 11.45 -38.41 36.98
N LEU A 705 11.42 -37.89 38.22
CA LEU A 705 10.19 -37.49 38.88
C LEU A 705 9.55 -36.30 38.16
N GLU A 706 8.22 -36.32 38.08
CA GLU A 706 7.42 -35.34 37.37
C GLU A 706 6.49 -34.60 38.33
N ILE A 707 6.68 -33.29 38.48
CA ILE A 707 5.92 -32.45 39.41
C ILE A 707 4.95 -31.58 38.62
N ARG A 708 3.68 -31.54 39.03
CA ARG A 708 2.67 -30.63 38.43
C ARG A 708 1.74 -30.03 39.47
N SER A 709 1.26 -28.83 39.19
CA SER A 709 0.18 -28.22 39.96
C SER A 709 -1.16 -28.83 39.57
N VAL A 710 -1.96 -29.17 40.57
CA VAL A 710 -3.35 -29.65 40.46
C VAL A 710 -4.23 -28.84 41.42
N ALA A 711 -5.55 -29.05 41.40
CA ALA A 711 -6.47 -28.27 42.21
C ALA A 711 -6.12 -28.38 43.70
N GLU A 712 -5.82 -29.59 44.18
CA GLU A 712 -5.61 -29.96 45.57
C GLU A 712 -4.18 -29.68 46.08
N GLY A 713 -3.22 -29.37 45.19
CA GLY A 713 -1.82 -29.14 45.58
C GLY A 713 -0.83 -29.52 44.49
N TRP A 714 0.24 -30.22 44.86
CA TRP A 714 1.29 -30.69 43.95
C TRP A 714 1.20 -32.20 43.76
N GLU A 715 0.97 -32.64 42.53
CA GLU A 715 1.06 -34.06 42.17
C GLU A 715 2.46 -34.37 41.68
N ILE A 716 3.08 -35.42 42.25
CA ILE A 716 4.39 -35.92 41.86
C ILE A 716 4.22 -37.35 41.36
N ALA A 717 4.55 -37.59 40.09
CA ALA A 717 4.47 -38.89 39.45
C ALA A 717 5.86 -39.42 39.06
N GLY A 718 5.93 -40.72 38.81
CA GLY A 718 7.15 -41.42 38.41
C GLY A 718 7.81 -42.15 39.58
N VAL A 719 8.75 -43.04 39.24
CA VAL A 719 9.52 -43.82 40.20
C VAL A 719 11.00 -43.69 39.85
N PRO A 720 11.86 -43.22 40.77
CA PRO A 720 13.28 -43.12 40.50
C PRO A 720 13.89 -44.48 40.13
N SER A 721 14.73 -44.51 39.10
CA SER A 721 15.36 -45.75 38.62
C SER A 721 16.49 -46.22 39.56
N ALA A 722 17.23 -45.29 40.15
CA ALA A 722 18.28 -45.58 41.13
C ALA A 722 17.69 -45.84 42.52
N ALA A 723 18.18 -46.89 43.21
CA ALA A 723 17.72 -47.26 44.56
C ALA A 723 17.91 -46.13 45.57
N VAL A 724 19.06 -45.44 45.53
CA VAL A 724 19.37 -44.29 46.41
C VAL A 724 18.34 -43.16 46.23
N HIS A 725 17.93 -42.88 44.98
CA HIS A 725 16.92 -41.86 44.72
C HIS A 725 15.52 -42.31 45.18
N ARG A 726 15.20 -43.62 45.13
CA ARG A 726 13.94 -44.14 45.68
C ARG A 726 13.87 -44.00 47.19
N GLU A 727 14.92 -44.38 47.90
CA GLU A 727 14.99 -44.25 49.36
C GLU A 727 14.87 -42.78 49.80
N ALA A 728 15.57 -41.87 49.13
CA ALA A 728 15.46 -40.44 49.39
C ALA A 728 14.04 -39.93 49.11
N TRP A 729 13.41 -40.32 47.99
CA TRP A 729 12.05 -39.92 47.66
C TRP A 729 11.01 -40.44 48.67
N ASP A 730 11.13 -41.70 49.10
CA ASP A 730 10.26 -42.29 50.12
C ASP A 730 10.42 -41.60 51.48
N GLY A 731 11.64 -41.22 51.85
CA GLY A 731 11.93 -40.42 53.03
C GLY A 731 11.23 -39.05 52.99
N ILE A 732 11.32 -38.35 51.86
CA ILE A 732 10.63 -37.06 51.65
C ILE A 732 9.12 -37.25 51.78
N CYS A 733 8.53 -38.23 51.09
CA CYS A 733 7.09 -38.47 51.14
C CYS A 733 6.59 -38.78 52.55
N LYS A 734 7.32 -39.60 53.31
CA LYS A 734 6.98 -39.91 54.70
C LYS A 734 7.04 -38.65 55.59
N SER A 735 8.05 -37.80 55.39
CA SER A 735 8.19 -36.54 56.15
C SER A 735 7.05 -35.54 55.88
N LEU A 736 6.49 -35.57 54.68
CA LEU A 736 5.40 -34.69 54.25
C LEU A 736 4.01 -35.32 54.40
N GLY A 737 3.92 -36.55 54.93
CA GLY A 737 2.64 -37.26 55.10
C GLY A 737 1.94 -37.61 53.79
N MET A 738 2.69 -37.75 52.70
CA MET A 738 2.13 -38.09 51.39
C MET A 738 1.75 -39.57 51.32
N ASP A 739 0.63 -39.87 50.67
CA ASP A 739 0.24 -41.27 50.40
C ASP A 739 1.27 -41.92 49.47
N THR A 740 1.86 -43.02 49.94
CA THR A 740 2.89 -43.79 49.23
C THR A 740 2.32 -45.02 48.53
N SER A 741 1.02 -45.31 48.70
CA SER A 741 0.35 -46.47 48.10
C SER A 741 0.03 -46.30 46.62
N THR A 742 0.04 -45.06 46.11
CA THR A 742 -0.24 -44.72 44.72
C THR A 742 1.04 -44.34 43.96
N ALA A 743 1.04 -44.58 42.65
CA ALA A 743 2.16 -44.22 41.77
C ALA A 743 2.29 -42.70 41.56
N ALA A 744 1.20 -41.95 41.74
CA ALA A 744 1.18 -40.49 41.73
C ALA A 744 0.87 -40.00 43.14
N ARG A 745 1.87 -39.39 43.79
CA ARG A 745 1.80 -38.95 45.18
C ARG A 745 1.36 -37.49 45.22
N LEU A 746 0.37 -37.18 46.06
CA LEU A 746 -0.15 -35.82 46.21
C LEU A 746 0.46 -35.18 47.46
N TYR A 747 1.14 -34.05 47.27
CA TYR A 747 1.43 -33.12 48.35
C TYR A 747 0.28 -32.11 48.44
N ALA A 748 -0.69 -32.43 49.29
CA ALA A 748 -1.92 -31.67 49.43
C ALA A 748 -1.66 -30.32 50.11
N ILE A 749 -2.26 -29.26 49.59
CA ILE A 749 -2.27 -27.94 50.21
C ILE A 749 -3.62 -27.78 50.93
N PRO A 750 -3.64 -27.43 52.23
CA PRO A 750 -4.90 -27.24 52.95
C PRO A 750 -5.75 -26.15 52.29
N GLN A 751 -7.05 -26.42 52.10
CA GLN A 751 -7.97 -25.52 51.42
C GLN A 751 -9.28 -25.32 52.18
N THR A 752 -9.88 -24.13 52.05
CA THR A 752 -11.25 -23.82 52.49
C THR A 752 -12.07 -23.40 51.28
N GLY A 753 -13.13 -24.14 50.95
CA GLY A 753 -13.96 -23.84 49.78
C GLY A 753 -13.21 -23.91 48.43
N GLY A 754 -12.13 -24.68 48.35
CA GLY A 754 -11.25 -24.75 47.18
C GLY A 754 -10.23 -23.60 47.06
N ILE A 755 -10.13 -22.74 48.09
CA ILE A 755 -9.12 -21.69 48.19
C ILE A 755 -7.99 -22.14 49.12
N ASP A 756 -6.73 -21.94 48.75
CA ASP A 756 -5.60 -22.33 49.60
C ASP A 756 -5.57 -21.55 50.92
N ASN A 757 -5.32 -22.26 52.01
CA ASN A 757 -5.05 -21.67 53.32
C ASN A 757 -3.58 -21.27 53.45
N GLU A 758 -2.69 -21.97 52.74
CA GLU A 758 -1.24 -21.78 52.75
C GLU A 758 -0.71 -21.43 51.35
N ASP A 759 0.48 -20.83 51.28
CA ASP A 759 1.07 -20.52 49.98
C ASP A 759 1.63 -21.78 49.31
N ARG A 760 0.95 -22.25 48.24
CA ARG A 760 1.35 -23.45 47.51
C ARG A 760 2.71 -23.31 46.83
N VAL A 761 3.09 -22.12 46.40
CA VAL A 761 4.36 -21.90 45.69
C VAL A 761 5.51 -21.96 46.68
N GLU A 762 5.37 -21.38 47.88
CA GLU A 762 6.37 -21.58 48.95
C GLU A 762 6.53 -23.06 49.30
N LYS A 763 5.42 -23.79 49.51
CA LYS A 763 5.46 -25.22 49.82
C LYS A 763 6.06 -26.06 48.69
N GLY A 764 5.67 -25.78 47.46
CA GLY A 764 6.20 -26.47 46.27
C GLY A 764 7.68 -26.17 46.05
N ALA A 765 8.13 -24.94 46.32
CA ALA A 765 9.53 -24.56 46.23
C ALA A 765 10.38 -25.23 47.32
N GLN A 766 9.88 -25.33 48.56
CA GLN A 766 10.54 -26.07 49.65
C GLN A 766 10.69 -27.56 49.31
N LEU A 767 9.62 -28.18 48.79
CA LEU A 767 9.67 -29.56 48.30
C LEU A 767 10.74 -29.70 47.20
N LEU A 768 10.71 -28.83 46.19
CA LEU A 768 11.64 -28.89 45.07
C LEU A 768 13.11 -28.67 45.50
N HIS A 769 13.34 -27.80 46.48
CA HIS A 769 14.65 -27.57 47.07
C HIS A 769 15.16 -28.81 47.79
N HIS A 770 14.35 -29.43 48.66
CA HIS A 770 14.70 -30.67 49.37
C HIS A 770 14.98 -31.82 48.39
N MET A 771 14.19 -31.94 47.32
CA MET A 771 14.47 -32.91 46.25
C MET A 771 15.84 -32.67 45.60
N ALA A 772 16.19 -31.40 45.35
CA ALA A 772 17.48 -31.05 44.76
C ALA A 772 18.66 -31.39 45.69
N GLU A 773 18.54 -31.14 47.00
CA GLU A 773 19.53 -31.49 48.03
C GLU A 773 19.76 -33.02 48.12
N CYS A 774 18.71 -33.81 47.97
CA CYS A 774 18.79 -35.27 47.89
C CYS A 774 19.29 -35.80 46.53
N ASN A 775 19.75 -34.91 45.65
CA ASN A 775 20.22 -35.21 44.30
C ASN A 775 19.16 -35.88 43.38
N LEU A 776 17.87 -35.69 43.67
CA LEU A 776 16.76 -36.17 42.84
C LEU A 776 16.59 -35.38 41.54
#